data_AF-A0A812M0T7-F1
#
_entry.id   AF-A0A812M0T7-F1
#
_cell.length_a   1.000
_cell.length_b   1.000
_cell.length_c   1.000
_cell.angle_alpha   90.00
_cell.angle_beta   90.00
_cell.angle_gamma   90.00
#
_symmetry.space_group_name_H-M   'P 1'
#
loop_
_entity.id
_entity.type
_entity.pdbx_description
1 polymer ?
#
loop_
_entity_poly.entity_id
_entity_poly.type
_entity_poly.pdbx_seq_one_letter_code
_entity_poly.pdbx_strand_id
1 'polypeptide(L)'
;MVVSPTDRVMIEGFLKAAEAGKLVQSMDSLHQFLVQQGLAWKQVIHCQHIGVHEQNRDGLGCSCSHVHELLTSKATIGFSQQEVKGICVEVPSGAEGDSIRDFNEKLIGGSSGKLAPLTGIRYASIVGSHANQASRCFWFKITHEDNRLTNDGVLSLERLQSHDAAWARSIREGHEWLVISYEIAQLFPQYCLLAQASGNASGQIASVEHEMQLAKRINASIAAFLQRNPGKAVTYQDVSAEILRSRSPHAAALPSIFGFVMKCGGGTGETSFLSKTERYVRASGFPNRALGGDLWHGLSQDCKGSDQHVAWRHMCIKLGLSGPEKAISLTDIKRSLSAKEVLPNVKKAEAVLFEVQRLLHGFDNVEAVIGDLEVDMAAVVLQKKKIAKHDSIEDAAGTCLGKFGLFVSSTRVADLGSLRVYDDTGKLVSNSRVVDLGFQPGKEVIRRADDMKATIIEISADKVRLKLQDGKEYEASSEAFVENKWKMYVPKIEPVLFKGWSKFSPLRSEEFSIAVIKGLVFRSMYEQYETLQVDDLDVFLKPGKNVQVKKGYNINILKLPIATAKVHVGDTVPAGAVQLAALAAGPSNKTTHLMSMQAYFQGPKTESSPGFINPVWVMKSTSDRAEANMELHWASKASSNQKLTCKSTTMILPIVRNFVKLDAGDSLVLWRPDMAKNEEIEVLQPVSKKARK
;
A
#
# COMPACT_ATOMS: atom_id res chain seq x y z
N MET A 1 -2.06 -29.77 -27.15
CA MET A 1 -3.40 -29.62 -26.51
C MET A 1 -4.03 -28.28 -26.88
N VAL A 2 -5.20 -28.32 -27.61
CA VAL A 2 -5.73 -27.08 -28.18
C VAL A 2 -6.97 -26.66 -27.37
N VAL A 3 -6.89 -25.44 -26.79
CA VAL A 3 -8.03 -24.84 -26.06
C VAL A 3 -9.24 -24.72 -26.99
N SER A 4 -10.37 -25.49 -26.73
CA SER A 4 -11.59 -25.41 -27.56
C SER A 4 -12.29 -24.07 -27.38
N PRO A 5 -13.06 -23.61 -28.34
CA PRO A 5 -13.80 -22.36 -28.22
C PRO A 5 -14.69 -22.32 -26.96
N THR A 6 -15.30 -23.44 -26.66
CA THR A 6 -16.13 -23.50 -25.47
C THR A 6 -15.30 -23.31 -24.20
N ASP A 7 -14.12 -23.94 -24.15
CA ASP A 7 -13.19 -23.77 -23.01
C ASP A 7 -12.75 -22.31 -22.88
N ARG A 8 -12.61 -21.67 -24.01
CA ARG A 8 -12.18 -20.27 -24.00
C ARG A 8 -13.21 -19.38 -23.32
N VAL A 9 -14.40 -19.55 -23.64
CA VAL A 9 -15.48 -18.73 -23.07
C VAL A 9 -15.57 -18.96 -21.56
N MET A 10 -15.44 -20.17 -21.19
CA MET A 10 -15.55 -20.48 -19.76
C MET A 10 -14.38 -19.89 -18.98
N ILE A 11 -13.18 -20.04 -19.55
CA ILE A 11 -11.99 -19.50 -18.88
C ILE A 11 -12.11 -17.98 -18.76
N GLU A 12 -12.61 -17.34 -19.79
CA GLU A 12 -12.78 -15.89 -19.75
C GLU A 12 -13.80 -15.48 -18.67
N GLY A 13 -14.83 -16.31 -18.63
CA GLY A 13 -15.82 -16.06 -17.57
C GLY A 13 -15.24 -16.09 -16.17
N PHE A 14 -14.42 -17.13 -15.89
CA PHE A 14 -13.79 -17.21 -14.57
C PHE A 14 -12.87 -16.01 -14.32
N LEU A 15 -12.09 -15.65 -15.36
CA LEU A 15 -11.12 -14.56 -15.19
C LEU A 15 -11.84 -13.23 -14.97
N LYS A 16 -12.98 -13.02 -15.64
CA LYS A 16 -13.75 -11.79 -15.47
C LYS A 16 -14.34 -11.71 -14.05
N ALA A 17 -14.81 -12.87 -13.66
CA ALA A 17 -15.35 -12.93 -12.29
C ALA A 17 -14.27 -12.63 -11.25
N ALA A 18 -13.11 -13.18 -11.54
CA ALA A 18 -11.99 -12.90 -10.63
C ALA A 18 -11.66 -11.40 -10.60
N GLU A 19 -11.85 -10.75 -11.61
CA GLU A 19 -11.54 -9.32 -11.69
C GLU A 19 -12.64 -8.48 -11.03
N ALA A 20 -13.84 -9.06 -10.92
CA ALA A 20 -15.00 -8.30 -10.43
C ALA A 20 -15.14 -8.44 -8.91
N GLY A 21 -14.19 -9.24 -8.19
CA GLY A 21 -14.25 -9.13 -6.72
C GLY A 21 -14.36 -10.49 -6.05
N LYS A 22 -14.43 -11.68 -6.82
CA LYS A 22 -14.38 -13.05 -6.27
C LYS A 22 -13.08 -13.74 -6.66
N LEU A 23 -11.92 -13.10 -6.24
CA LEU A 23 -10.61 -13.49 -6.79
C LEU A 23 -10.29 -14.94 -6.42
N VAL A 24 -10.28 -15.34 -5.10
CA VAL A 24 -9.80 -16.66 -4.68
C VAL A 24 -10.77 -17.74 -5.15
N GLN A 25 -12.03 -17.47 -4.97
CA GLN A 25 -13.04 -18.45 -5.37
C GLN A 25 -13.03 -18.70 -6.87
N SER A 26 -12.95 -17.67 -7.66
CA SER A 26 -12.98 -17.81 -9.12
C SER A 26 -11.72 -18.49 -9.66
N MET A 27 -10.58 -18.16 -8.98
CA MET A 27 -9.33 -18.79 -9.45
C MET A 27 -9.32 -20.28 -9.08
N ASP A 28 -9.84 -20.62 -7.90
CA ASP A 28 -9.92 -22.03 -7.52
C ASP A 28 -10.80 -22.81 -8.50
N SER A 29 -11.92 -22.17 -8.88
CA SER A 29 -12.82 -22.82 -9.84
C SER A 29 -12.16 -22.95 -11.22
N LEU A 30 -11.42 -21.90 -11.54
CA LEU A 30 -10.71 -21.97 -12.83
C LEU A 30 -9.68 -23.11 -12.84
N HIS A 31 -8.86 -23.28 -11.76
CA HIS A 31 -7.83 -24.34 -11.72
C HIS A 31 -8.48 -25.71 -11.76
N GLN A 32 -9.63 -25.86 -11.09
CA GLN A 32 -10.34 -27.14 -11.14
C GLN A 32 -10.82 -27.45 -12.56
N PHE A 33 -11.34 -26.39 -13.12
CA PHE A 33 -11.79 -26.54 -14.50
C PHE A 33 -10.64 -26.90 -15.44
N LEU A 34 -9.52 -26.24 -15.30
CA LEU A 34 -8.36 -26.52 -16.18
C LEU A 34 -7.87 -27.95 -16.00
N VAL A 35 -7.90 -28.46 -14.77
CA VAL A 35 -7.48 -29.84 -14.53
C VAL A 35 -8.44 -30.80 -15.23
N GLN A 36 -9.74 -30.50 -15.18
CA GLN A 36 -10.74 -31.36 -15.81
C GLN A 36 -10.59 -31.40 -17.33
N GLN A 37 -10.05 -30.29 -17.80
CA GLN A 37 -9.95 -30.20 -19.26
C GLN A 37 -8.57 -30.63 -19.75
N GLY A 38 -7.75 -31.08 -18.80
CA GLY A 38 -6.40 -31.52 -19.16
C GLY A 38 -5.46 -30.38 -19.49
N LEU A 39 -5.84 -29.19 -19.09
CA LEU A 39 -5.00 -27.99 -19.35
C LEU A 39 -4.19 -27.61 -18.13
N ALA A 40 -4.34 -28.31 -17.07
CA ALA A 40 -3.51 -28.27 -15.86
C ALA A 40 -3.46 -29.65 -15.22
N TRP A 41 -2.34 -29.89 -14.45
CA TRP A 41 -2.20 -31.20 -13.80
C TRP A 41 -1.26 -31.08 -12.60
N LYS A 42 -1.39 -32.04 -11.68
CA LYS A 42 -0.48 -32.08 -10.52
C LYS A 42 0.70 -33.02 -10.80
N GLN A 43 1.85 -32.49 -10.50
CA GLN A 43 3.07 -33.27 -10.77
C GLN A 43 4.14 -32.96 -9.72
N VAL A 44 4.83 -34.10 -9.27
CA VAL A 44 6.00 -33.87 -8.39
C VAL A 44 7.21 -33.48 -9.24
N ILE A 45 7.68 -32.25 -8.93
CA ILE A 45 8.78 -31.72 -9.76
C ILE A 45 9.96 -31.35 -8.87
N HIS A 46 11.11 -31.80 -9.37
CA HIS A 46 12.34 -31.43 -8.64
C HIS A 46 12.60 -29.93 -8.76
N CYS A 47 13.18 -29.31 -7.63
CA CYS A 47 13.33 -27.86 -7.55
C CYS A 47 14.25 -27.33 -8.65
N GLN A 48 15.08 -28.14 -9.27
CA GLN A 48 16.05 -27.64 -10.26
C GLN A 48 15.36 -27.37 -11.59
N HIS A 49 14.17 -27.91 -11.69
CA HIS A 49 13.54 -27.80 -13.01
C HIS A 49 12.53 -26.65 -13.03
N ILE A 50 12.47 -25.94 -11.94
CA ILE A 50 11.48 -24.87 -11.88
C ILE A 50 12.17 -23.53 -11.71
N GLY A 51 11.99 -22.62 -12.66
CA GLY A 51 12.44 -21.24 -12.53
C GLY A 51 11.31 -20.29 -12.15
N VAL A 52 11.54 -19.01 -12.35
CA VAL A 52 10.54 -18.02 -11.93
C VAL A 52 9.91 -17.39 -13.19
N HIS A 53 8.59 -17.48 -13.19
CA HIS A 53 7.92 -16.82 -14.32
C HIS A 53 8.14 -15.31 -14.30
N GLU A 54 8.31 -14.55 -15.43
CA GLU A 54 8.64 -13.12 -15.54
C GLU A 54 7.52 -12.25 -14.96
N GLN A 55 6.31 -12.84 -14.83
CA GLN A 55 5.21 -12.03 -14.28
C GLN A 55 5.03 -12.30 -12.79
N ASN A 56 5.85 -13.19 -12.26
CA ASN A 56 5.78 -13.44 -10.81
C ASN A 56 6.05 -12.17 -10.00
N ARG A 57 5.11 -11.95 -8.93
CA ARG A 57 5.20 -10.79 -8.02
C ARG A 57 5.26 -9.48 -8.79
N ASP A 58 4.43 -9.45 -9.77
CA ASP A 58 4.25 -8.24 -10.58
C ASP A 58 5.52 -7.89 -11.36
N GLY A 59 6.32 -9.04 -11.61
CA GLY A 59 7.49 -8.82 -12.48
C GLY A 59 8.78 -8.70 -11.70
N LEU A 60 8.63 -8.84 -10.35
CA LEU A 60 9.82 -8.65 -9.50
C LEU A 60 10.62 -9.95 -9.40
N GLY A 61 9.91 -11.02 -9.32
CA GLY A 61 10.57 -12.31 -9.11
C GLY A 61 10.81 -12.60 -7.64
N CYS A 62 12.06 -13.15 -7.34
CA CYS A 62 12.37 -13.55 -5.95
C CYS A 62 13.39 -12.59 -5.34
N SER A 63 13.11 -12.35 -4.03
CA SER A 63 14.10 -11.58 -3.25
C SER A 63 15.14 -12.48 -2.61
N CYS A 64 16.41 -12.14 -2.82
CA CYS A 64 17.47 -12.99 -2.26
C CYS A 64 17.43 -12.98 -0.73
N SER A 65 17.23 -11.79 -0.15
CA SER A 65 17.20 -11.69 1.32
C SER A 65 16.04 -12.50 1.90
N HIS A 66 14.96 -12.40 1.21
CA HIS A 66 13.81 -13.16 1.70
C HIS A 66 14.04 -14.66 1.58
N VAL A 67 14.56 -15.03 0.50
CA VAL A 67 14.86 -16.46 0.33
C VAL A 67 15.75 -16.95 1.48
N HIS A 68 16.76 -16.19 1.82
CA HIS A 68 17.70 -16.63 2.85
C HIS A 68 17.07 -16.53 4.24
N GLU A 69 16.24 -15.56 4.44
CA GLU A 69 15.49 -15.51 5.70
C GLU A 69 14.57 -16.73 5.83
N LEU A 70 13.95 -17.06 4.73
CA LEU A 70 13.06 -18.23 4.74
C LEU A 70 13.83 -19.50 5.10
N LEU A 71 15.04 -19.58 4.60
CA LEU A 71 15.85 -20.75 4.94
C LEU A 71 16.01 -20.88 6.46
N THR A 72 16.34 -19.72 7.08
CA THR A 72 16.57 -19.71 8.53
C THR A 72 15.27 -19.94 9.29
N SER A 73 14.25 -19.31 8.86
CA SER A 73 12.96 -19.41 9.52
C SER A 73 12.40 -20.84 9.46
N LYS A 74 12.48 -21.42 8.30
CA LYS A 74 11.96 -22.79 8.15
C LYS A 74 12.76 -23.78 8.99
N ALA A 75 14.05 -23.53 9.03
CA ALA A 75 14.87 -24.40 9.87
C ALA A 75 14.49 -24.27 11.35
N THR A 76 14.05 -23.11 11.75
CA THR A 76 13.68 -22.85 13.15
C THR A 76 12.30 -23.42 13.47
N ILE A 77 11.34 -23.28 12.55
CA ILE A 77 9.93 -23.57 12.83
C ILE A 77 9.61 -24.99 12.40
N GLY A 78 10.31 -25.45 11.44
CA GLY A 78 10.09 -26.79 10.93
C GLY A 78 9.30 -26.78 9.61
N PHE A 79 9.68 -27.76 8.73
CA PHE A 79 9.11 -27.86 7.38
C PHE A 79 7.83 -28.71 7.42
N SER A 80 6.76 -28.14 6.73
CA SER A 80 5.54 -28.92 6.54
C SER A 80 5.20 -29.03 5.05
N GLN A 81 5.05 -30.22 4.66
CA GLN A 81 4.75 -30.50 3.24
C GLN A 81 3.38 -29.95 2.85
N GLN A 82 2.51 -29.88 3.77
CA GLN A 82 1.13 -29.43 3.48
C GLN A 82 1.08 -27.93 3.24
N GLU A 83 2.12 -27.31 3.60
CA GLU A 83 2.11 -25.84 3.51
C GLU A 83 2.79 -25.35 2.23
N VAL A 84 3.22 -26.37 1.41
CA VAL A 84 3.93 -25.98 0.18
C VAL A 84 2.95 -26.07 -0.99
N LYS A 85 2.27 -24.95 -1.24
CA LYS A 85 1.35 -24.92 -2.39
C LYS A 85 1.94 -24.13 -3.55
N GLY A 86 2.38 -24.88 -4.63
CA GLY A 86 3.04 -24.18 -5.74
C GLY A 86 2.25 -24.30 -7.03
N ILE A 87 2.21 -23.13 -7.73
CA ILE A 87 1.66 -23.13 -9.09
C ILE A 87 2.76 -22.73 -10.08
N CYS A 88 2.88 -23.57 -11.17
CA CYS A 88 3.88 -23.20 -12.19
C CYS A 88 3.30 -23.38 -13.60
N VAL A 89 3.96 -22.66 -14.50
CA VAL A 89 3.56 -22.76 -15.91
C VAL A 89 4.65 -23.44 -16.72
N GLU A 90 4.23 -24.20 -17.74
CA GLU A 90 5.22 -24.80 -18.65
C GLU A 90 6.01 -23.72 -19.37
N VAL A 91 7.27 -24.00 -19.55
CA VAL A 91 8.10 -23.08 -20.34
C VAL A 91 8.15 -23.58 -21.79
N PRO A 92 7.51 -22.78 -22.73
CA PRO A 92 7.48 -23.23 -24.13
C PRO A 92 8.81 -22.98 -24.85
N SER A 93 8.91 -23.70 -25.95
CA SER A 93 10.03 -23.36 -26.84
C SER A 93 9.76 -22.04 -27.57
N GLY A 94 10.83 -21.35 -28.02
CA GLY A 94 10.63 -20.14 -28.83
C GLY A 94 10.77 -18.86 -28.00
N ALA A 95 10.36 -17.77 -28.57
CA ALA A 95 10.63 -16.43 -28.02
C ALA A 95 10.06 -16.28 -26.61
N GLU A 96 8.88 -16.83 -26.42
CA GLU A 96 8.25 -16.71 -25.08
C GLU A 96 9.05 -17.47 -24.03
N GLY A 97 9.38 -18.65 -24.33
CA GLY A 97 10.25 -19.40 -23.41
C GLY A 97 11.60 -18.73 -23.18
N ASP A 98 12.15 -18.11 -24.27
CA ASP A 98 13.45 -17.42 -24.14
C ASP A 98 13.35 -16.23 -23.18
N SER A 99 12.20 -15.59 -23.23
CA SER A 99 12.02 -14.45 -22.33
C SER A 99 12.02 -14.87 -20.86
N ILE A 100 11.42 -15.96 -20.57
CA ILE A 100 11.40 -16.48 -19.19
C ILE A 100 12.80 -16.88 -18.75
N ARG A 101 13.47 -17.50 -19.66
CA ARG A 101 14.86 -17.89 -19.33
C ARG A 101 15.75 -16.66 -19.14
N ASP A 102 15.53 -15.69 -19.99
CA ASP A 102 16.30 -14.45 -19.86
C ASP A 102 16.03 -13.78 -18.52
N PHE A 103 14.74 -13.78 -18.21
CA PHE A 103 14.37 -13.19 -16.92
C PHE A 103 15.12 -13.87 -15.78
N ASN A 104 15.10 -15.13 -15.69
CA ASN A 104 15.78 -15.88 -14.63
C ASN A 104 17.30 -15.64 -14.65
N GLU A 105 17.87 -15.56 -15.88
CA GLU A 105 19.31 -15.26 -15.97
C GLU A 105 19.62 -13.91 -15.34
N LYS A 106 18.77 -13.05 -15.58
CA LYS A 106 19.00 -11.70 -15.02
C LYS A 106 18.79 -11.70 -13.50
N LEU A 107 17.69 -12.36 -13.19
CA LEU A 107 17.40 -12.49 -11.76
C LEU A 107 18.59 -13.08 -11.00
N ILE A 108 19.18 -14.01 -11.53
CA ILE A 108 20.30 -14.70 -10.88
C ILE A 108 21.56 -13.82 -10.97
N GLY A 109 21.75 -13.23 -12.15
CA GLY A 109 22.92 -12.36 -12.33
C GLY A 109 22.92 -11.19 -11.37
N GLY A 110 21.71 -10.78 -10.92
CA GLY A 110 21.61 -9.61 -10.04
C GLY A 110 21.60 -9.98 -8.58
N SER A 111 21.83 -11.24 -8.26
CA SER A 111 21.67 -11.70 -6.87
C SER A 111 23.02 -11.78 -6.16
N SER A 112 24.08 -11.43 -6.86
CA SER A 112 25.44 -11.44 -6.30
C SER A 112 25.78 -12.80 -5.71
N GLY A 113 25.31 -13.87 -6.37
CA GLY A 113 25.68 -15.24 -5.98
C GLY A 113 24.81 -15.79 -4.86
N LYS A 114 23.76 -15.05 -4.55
CA LYS A 114 22.95 -15.45 -3.38
C LYS A 114 21.75 -16.30 -3.82
N LEU A 115 21.57 -16.44 -5.08
CA LEU A 115 20.56 -17.36 -5.61
C LEU A 115 21.22 -18.49 -6.39
N ALA A 116 20.45 -19.59 -6.50
CA ALA A 116 20.97 -20.77 -7.22
C ALA A 116 21.12 -20.50 -8.72
N PRO A 117 22.14 -21.08 -9.35
CA PRO A 117 22.33 -20.92 -10.79
C PRO A 117 21.17 -21.48 -11.60
N LEU A 118 21.08 -20.87 -12.89
CA LEU A 118 20.01 -21.33 -13.77
C LEU A 118 20.36 -22.68 -14.38
N THR A 119 19.42 -23.61 -14.35
CA THR A 119 19.58 -24.92 -14.99
C THR A 119 18.51 -25.09 -16.08
N GLY A 120 18.49 -26.25 -16.83
CA GLY A 120 17.47 -26.52 -17.85
C GLY A 120 16.05 -26.50 -17.31
N ILE A 121 15.50 -25.27 -17.04
CA ILE A 121 14.17 -25.15 -16.42
C ILE A 121 13.10 -25.57 -17.44
N ARG A 122 12.14 -26.32 -16.92
CA ARG A 122 11.02 -26.78 -17.76
C ARG A 122 9.71 -26.09 -17.36
N TYR A 123 9.81 -25.54 -16.13
CA TYR A 123 8.63 -24.85 -15.60
C TYR A 123 9.04 -23.53 -14.95
N ALA A 124 8.04 -22.64 -14.92
CA ALA A 124 8.30 -21.35 -14.26
C ALA A 124 7.23 -21.08 -13.20
N SER A 125 7.69 -20.76 -12.01
CA SER A 125 6.78 -20.63 -10.86
C SER A 125 6.03 -19.30 -10.90
N ILE A 126 4.73 -19.32 -10.52
CA ILE A 126 3.91 -18.12 -10.35
C ILE A 126 3.54 -17.97 -8.87
N VAL A 127 3.37 -19.09 -8.15
CA VAL A 127 3.14 -19.15 -6.71
C VAL A 127 4.14 -20.13 -6.07
N GLY A 128 4.77 -19.69 -4.98
CA GLY A 128 5.70 -20.57 -4.25
C GLY A 128 7.13 -20.44 -4.74
N SER A 129 7.42 -19.28 -5.35
CA SER A 129 8.72 -19.10 -6.00
C SER A 129 9.84 -19.04 -4.96
N HIS A 130 9.74 -18.39 -3.77
CA HIS A 130 10.81 -18.26 -2.78
C HIS A 130 11.13 -19.62 -2.14
N ALA A 131 10.00 -20.32 -1.86
CA ALA A 131 10.23 -21.66 -1.29
C ALA A 131 11.01 -22.55 -2.24
N ASN A 132 10.62 -22.46 -3.51
CA ASN A 132 11.37 -23.29 -4.47
C ASN A 132 12.82 -22.84 -4.61
N GLN A 133 13.01 -21.47 -4.58
CA GLN A 133 14.39 -20.97 -4.66
C GLN A 133 15.20 -21.36 -3.43
N ALA A 134 14.59 -21.41 -2.27
CA ALA A 134 15.28 -21.88 -1.05
C ALA A 134 15.73 -23.33 -1.21
N SER A 135 14.85 -24.14 -1.77
CA SER A 135 15.22 -25.53 -2.02
C SER A 135 16.38 -25.63 -3.01
N ARG A 136 16.29 -24.73 -4.00
CA ARG A 136 17.38 -24.74 -5.00
C ARG A 136 18.71 -24.34 -4.36
N CYS A 137 18.66 -23.36 -3.45
CA CYS A 137 19.90 -22.93 -2.77
C CYS A 137 20.54 -24.10 -2.03
N PHE A 138 19.74 -24.98 -1.38
CA PHE A 138 20.32 -26.18 -0.73
C PHE A 138 20.92 -27.12 -1.77
N TRP A 139 20.13 -27.27 -2.84
CA TRP A 139 20.56 -28.24 -3.86
C TRP A 139 21.89 -27.85 -4.49
N PHE A 140 22.13 -26.52 -4.57
CA PHE A 140 23.34 -26.07 -5.31
C PHE A 140 24.38 -25.56 -4.34
N LYS A 141 24.16 -25.71 -3.11
CA LYS A 141 25.14 -25.41 -2.06
C LYS A 141 25.52 -23.93 -2.06
N ILE A 142 24.47 -23.10 -2.01
CA ILE A 142 24.71 -21.65 -2.00
C ILE A 142 25.20 -21.21 -0.62
N THR A 143 26.02 -20.16 -0.57
CA THR A 143 26.54 -19.66 0.72
C THR A 143 25.40 -19.17 1.62
N HIS A 144 25.51 -19.42 2.89
CA HIS A 144 24.51 -18.99 3.88
C HIS A 144 25.16 -18.82 5.25
N GLU A 145 24.59 -18.04 6.09
CA GLU A 145 25.26 -17.66 7.35
C GLU A 145 24.83 -18.56 8.50
N ASP A 146 23.78 -19.27 8.35
CA ASP A 146 23.29 -20.11 9.45
C ASP A 146 24.05 -21.43 9.54
N ASN A 147 24.87 -21.60 10.65
CA ASN A 147 25.80 -22.74 10.79
C ASN A 147 25.04 -24.05 11.02
N ARG A 148 23.75 -23.87 11.39
CA ARG A 148 22.94 -25.09 11.56
C ARG A 148 22.71 -25.79 10.22
N LEU A 149 22.72 -24.99 9.23
CA LEU A 149 22.33 -25.50 7.91
C LEU A 149 23.54 -25.63 6.99
N THR A 150 24.76 -25.22 7.38
CA THR A 150 25.88 -25.13 6.43
C THR A 150 27.01 -26.06 6.86
N ASN A 151 27.77 -26.57 5.89
CA ASN A 151 29.13 -27.12 6.01
C ASN A 151 30.14 -26.26 5.25
N ASP A 152 31.09 -25.63 6.11
CA ASP A 152 32.12 -24.77 5.51
C ASP A 152 31.49 -23.57 4.81
N GLY A 153 30.39 -23.09 5.40
CA GLY A 153 29.86 -21.80 4.95
C GLY A 153 28.90 -21.93 3.77
N VAL A 154 28.57 -23.20 3.35
CA VAL A 154 27.58 -23.38 2.27
C VAL A 154 26.48 -24.31 2.75
N LEU A 155 25.32 -24.18 2.15
CA LEU A 155 24.16 -25.00 2.56
C LEU A 155 24.43 -26.47 2.27
N SER A 156 24.02 -27.38 3.25
CA SER A 156 24.34 -28.81 3.15
C SER A 156 23.06 -29.64 3.37
N LEU A 157 22.77 -30.45 2.35
CA LEU A 157 21.59 -31.31 2.50
C LEU A 157 21.79 -32.35 3.60
N GLU A 158 22.98 -32.78 3.82
CA GLU A 158 23.29 -33.73 4.92
C GLU A 158 22.98 -33.11 6.28
N ARG A 159 23.39 -31.88 6.36
CA ARG A 159 23.12 -31.19 7.63
C ARG A 159 21.61 -30.96 7.81
N LEU A 160 21.01 -30.59 6.72
CA LEU A 160 19.57 -30.39 6.79
C LEU A 160 18.84 -31.69 7.16
N GLN A 161 19.29 -32.78 6.59
CA GLN A 161 18.68 -34.09 6.89
C GLN A 161 18.74 -34.40 8.37
N SER A 162 19.86 -34.10 8.97
CA SER A 162 19.97 -34.33 10.42
C SER A 162 19.05 -33.40 11.21
N HIS A 163 18.84 -32.25 10.64
CA HIS A 163 18.05 -31.23 11.35
C HIS A 163 16.56 -31.38 11.02
N ASP A 164 16.24 -31.59 9.72
CA ASP A 164 14.86 -31.70 9.24
C ASP A 164 14.79 -32.67 8.05
N ALA A 165 14.56 -33.97 8.36
CA ALA A 165 14.65 -35.05 7.36
C ALA A 165 13.56 -34.91 6.30
N ALA A 166 12.43 -34.39 6.72
CA ALA A 166 11.33 -34.23 5.75
C ALA A 166 11.65 -33.17 4.70
N TRP A 167 12.18 -32.12 5.14
CA TRP A 167 12.56 -31.06 4.19
C TRP A 167 13.65 -31.53 3.25
N ALA A 168 14.63 -32.17 3.78
CA ALA A 168 15.71 -32.71 2.94
C ALA A 168 15.15 -33.67 1.88
N ARG A 169 14.23 -34.49 2.33
CA ARG A 169 13.63 -35.45 1.39
C ARG A 169 12.86 -34.71 0.28
N SER A 170 12.12 -33.70 0.72
CA SER A 170 11.36 -32.92 -0.26
C SER A 170 12.26 -32.28 -1.31
N ILE A 171 13.42 -31.83 -0.94
CA ILE A 171 14.36 -31.20 -1.88
C ILE A 171 14.96 -32.27 -2.80
N ARG A 172 15.17 -33.50 -2.33
CA ARG A 172 15.78 -34.57 -3.15
C ARG A 172 14.77 -35.14 -4.14
N GLU A 173 13.61 -35.13 -3.63
CA GLU A 173 12.65 -35.90 -4.43
C GLU A 173 11.73 -34.96 -5.20
N GLY A 174 11.68 -33.77 -4.84
CA GLY A 174 10.77 -32.82 -5.47
C GLY A 174 9.47 -32.63 -4.70
N HIS A 175 8.71 -31.58 -5.19
CA HIS A 175 7.43 -31.25 -4.56
C HIS A 175 6.31 -31.20 -5.60
N GLU A 176 5.10 -31.51 -5.01
CA GLU A 176 3.96 -31.51 -5.93
C GLU A 176 3.60 -30.08 -6.35
N TRP A 177 3.37 -29.89 -7.67
CA TRP A 177 3.02 -28.58 -8.25
C TRP A 177 1.74 -28.70 -9.07
N LEU A 178 0.93 -27.70 -8.95
CA LEU A 178 -0.06 -27.56 -10.03
C LEU A 178 0.57 -26.95 -11.28
N VAL A 179 0.61 -27.71 -12.34
CA VAL A 179 1.27 -27.27 -13.58
C VAL A 179 0.21 -26.78 -14.56
N ILE A 180 0.44 -25.50 -14.95
CA ILE A 180 -0.47 -24.92 -15.94
C ILE A 180 0.15 -24.99 -17.33
N SER A 181 -0.64 -25.42 -18.28
CA SER A 181 -0.10 -25.43 -19.65
C SER A 181 0.32 -24.05 -20.11
N TYR A 182 1.38 -23.94 -20.90
CA TYR A 182 1.87 -22.63 -21.37
C TYR A 182 0.83 -21.97 -22.28
N GLU A 183 -0.06 -22.76 -22.90
CA GLU A 183 -1.08 -22.21 -23.80
C GLU A 183 -2.05 -21.28 -23.06
N ILE A 184 -2.28 -21.60 -21.79
CA ILE A 184 -3.20 -20.76 -21.01
C ILE A 184 -2.58 -19.38 -20.79
N ALA A 185 -1.34 -19.34 -20.41
CA ALA A 185 -0.68 -18.04 -20.19
C ALA A 185 -0.54 -17.26 -21.48
N GLN A 186 -0.51 -17.96 -22.55
CA GLN A 186 -0.38 -17.28 -23.85
C GLN A 186 -1.72 -16.70 -24.30
N LEU A 187 -2.74 -17.46 -24.11
CA LEU A 187 -4.04 -17.02 -24.63
C LEU A 187 -4.70 -16.05 -23.65
N PHE A 188 -4.26 -16.18 -22.45
CA PHE A 188 -4.86 -15.31 -21.44
C PHE A 188 -3.77 -14.68 -20.58
N PRO A 189 -3.16 -13.62 -20.99
CA PRO A 189 -2.00 -13.01 -20.32
C PRO A 189 -2.31 -12.55 -18.91
N GLN A 190 -3.62 -12.30 -18.59
CA GLN A 190 -3.99 -11.82 -17.25
C GLN A 190 -3.99 -12.96 -16.23
N TYR A 191 -3.92 -14.17 -16.66
CA TYR A 191 -4.01 -15.32 -15.74
C TYR A 191 -2.91 -15.28 -14.69
N CYS A 192 -1.66 -15.12 -15.18
CA CYS A 192 -0.53 -15.22 -14.24
C CYS A 192 -0.67 -14.17 -13.13
N LEU A 193 -1.15 -12.98 -13.52
CA LEU A 193 -1.33 -11.90 -12.53
C LEU A 193 -2.42 -12.26 -11.52
N LEU A 194 -3.48 -12.83 -11.97
CA LEU A 194 -4.61 -13.17 -11.10
C LEU A 194 -4.27 -14.39 -10.22
N ALA A 195 -3.54 -15.36 -10.82
CA ALA A 195 -3.14 -16.55 -10.05
C ALA A 195 -2.21 -16.19 -8.89
N GLN A 196 -1.31 -15.35 -9.21
CA GLN A 196 -0.40 -14.93 -8.11
C GLN A 196 -1.16 -14.11 -7.06
N ALA A 197 -2.05 -13.18 -7.51
CA ALA A 197 -2.84 -12.39 -6.56
C ALA A 197 -3.68 -13.30 -5.65
N SER A 198 -4.27 -14.27 -6.25
CA SER A 198 -5.05 -15.24 -5.48
C SER A 198 -4.17 -15.99 -4.47
N GLY A 199 -3.01 -16.52 -4.96
CA GLY A 199 -2.07 -17.18 -4.05
C GLY A 199 -1.66 -16.31 -2.87
N ASN A 200 -1.48 -15.04 -3.15
CA ASN A 200 -1.10 -14.12 -2.07
C ASN A 200 -2.26 -13.87 -1.09
N ALA A 201 -3.47 -13.71 -1.59
CA ALA A 201 -4.66 -13.48 -0.76
C ALA A 201 -4.91 -14.66 0.19
N SER A 202 -4.61 -15.89 -0.25
CA SER A 202 -4.82 -17.11 0.54
C SER A 202 -3.68 -17.34 1.51
N GLY A 203 -2.38 -16.76 1.21
CA GLY A 203 -1.13 -16.89 1.96
C GLY A 203 -0.89 -15.72 2.89
N GLN A 204 -1.60 -14.61 2.90
CA GLN A 204 -1.51 -13.41 3.72
C GLN A 204 -1.74 -13.73 5.20
N ILE A 205 -1.62 -15.16 5.48
CA ILE A 205 -1.24 -15.61 6.83
C ILE A 205 0.20 -16.11 6.84
N ALA A 206 1.09 -15.70 5.69
CA ALA A 206 2.49 -16.12 5.88
C ALA A 206 3.37 -15.49 4.80
N SER A 207 3.06 -14.31 3.83
CA SER A 207 4.12 -13.67 3.04
C SER A 207 3.86 -12.17 2.91
N VAL A 208 4.80 -11.28 3.34
CA VAL A 208 4.78 -9.84 3.58
C VAL A 208 5.10 -9.10 2.28
N GLU A 209 4.07 -8.93 1.28
CA GLU A 209 4.21 -7.95 0.20
C GLU A 209 4.99 -6.71 0.66
N HIS A 210 6.14 -6.34 -0.17
CA HIS A 210 6.97 -5.15 0.11
C HIS A 210 6.43 -3.93 -0.66
N GLU A 211 6.69 -2.63 -0.15
CA GLU A 211 6.14 -1.39 -0.74
C GLU A 211 6.66 -1.18 -2.16
N MET A 212 7.90 -1.77 -2.52
CA MET A 212 8.40 -1.63 -3.89
C MET A 212 7.59 -2.49 -4.86
N GLN A 213 7.14 -3.61 -4.30
CA GLN A 213 6.23 -4.41 -5.13
C GLN A 213 4.95 -3.65 -5.46
N LEU A 214 4.37 -2.94 -4.47
CA LEU A 214 3.20 -2.10 -4.70
C LEU A 214 3.50 -0.98 -5.70
N ALA A 215 4.69 -0.37 -5.59
CA ALA A 215 5.09 0.71 -6.53
C ALA A 215 5.17 0.20 -7.96
N LYS A 216 5.69 -1.01 -8.20
CA LYS A 216 5.78 -1.60 -9.55
C LYS A 216 4.39 -1.89 -10.11
N ARG A 217 3.57 -2.40 -9.19
CA ARG A 217 2.19 -2.66 -9.64
C ARG A 217 1.50 -1.36 -10.06
N ILE A 218 1.71 -0.35 -9.25
CA ILE A 218 1.15 0.96 -9.61
C ILE A 218 1.68 1.40 -10.97
N ASN A 219 2.99 1.26 -11.14
CA ASN A 219 3.62 1.69 -12.41
C ASN A 219 3.04 0.91 -13.59
N ALA A 220 2.80 -0.40 -13.42
CA ALA A 220 2.25 -1.23 -14.49
C ALA A 220 0.79 -0.84 -14.77
N SER A 221 0.09 -0.58 -13.71
CA SER A 221 -1.31 -0.21 -13.88
C SER A 221 -1.45 1.14 -14.59
N ILE A 222 -0.58 2.05 -14.28
CA ILE A 222 -0.58 3.35 -14.96
C ILE A 222 -0.28 3.18 -16.44
N ALA A 223 0.71 2.38 -16.70
CA ALA A 223 1.09 2.14 -18.10
C ALA A 223 -0.06 1.51 -18.89
N ALA A 224 -0.63 0.53 -18.26
CA ALA A 224 -1.74 -0.16 -18.94
C ALA A 224 -2.89 0.80 -19.22
N PHE A 225 -3.20 1.65 -18.26
CA PHE A 225 -4.26 2.64 -18.43
C PHE A 225 -3.95 3.59 -19.59
N LEU A 226 -2.77 4.03 -19.65
CA LEU A 226 -2.40 5.01 -20.68
C LEU A 226 -2.38 4.37 -22.07
N GLN A 227 -2.02 3.13 -22.04
CA GLN A 227 -2.05 2.41 -23.33
C GLN A 227 -3.48 2.28 -23.85
N ARG A 228 -4.43 2.06 -22.99
CA ARG A 228 -5.83 1.88 -23.39
C ARG A 228 -6.50 3.22 -23.67
N ASN A 229 -5.85 4.20 -23.05
CA ASN A 229 -6.47 5.53 -23.16
C ASN A 229 -5.43 6.57 -23.58
N PRO A 230 -5.06 6.56 -24.88
CA PRO A 230 -3.98 7.49 -25.30
C PRO A 230 -4.41 8.95 -25.16
N GLY A 231 -3.59 9.86 -24.49
CA GLY A 231 -3.87 11.30 -24.40
C GLY A 231 -4.60 11.69 -23.14
N LYS A 232 -4.92 10.64 -22.34
CA LYS A 232 -5.61 10.92 -21.06
C LYS A 232 -4.63 10.86 -19.91
N ALA A 233 -4.96 11.76 -18.92
CA ALA A 233 -4.14 11.72 -17.70
C ALA A 233 -4.71 10.69 -16.71
N VAL A 234 -3.81 9.91 -16.10
CA VAL A 234 -4.23 8.86 -15.16
C VAL A 234 -4.42 9.47 -13.76
N THR A 235 -5.60 9.13 -13.13
CA THR A 235 -5.83 9.53 -11.73
C THR A 235 -5.81 8.30 -10.82
N TYR A 236 -5.67 8.61 -9.51
CA TYR A 236 -5.67 7.53 -8.51
C TYR A 236 -6.92 6.66 -8.63
N GLN A 237 -8.06 7.24 -8.85
CA GLN A 237 -9.33 6.51 -8.88
C GLN A 237 -9.40 5.57 -10.09
N ASP A 238 -8.62 5.87 -11.06
CA ASP A 238 -8.64 5.08 -12.29
C ASP A 238 -8.00 3.70 -12.10
N VAL A 239 -7.07 3.61 -11.14
CA VAL A 239 -6.27 2.37 -11.16
C VAL A 239 -6.27 1.75 -9.76
N SER A 240 -6.95 2.46 -8.74
CA SER A 240 -6.81 2.05 -7.33
C SER A 240 -7.61 0.77 -7.06
N ALA A 241 -8.77 0.62 -7.68
CA ALA A 241 -9.58 -0.58 -7.44
C ALA A 241 -8.84 -1.85 -7.89
N GLU A 242 -8.21 -1.69 -9.08
CA GLU A 242 -7.46 -2.84 -9.62
C GLU A 242 -6.24 -3.17 -8.74
N ILE A 243 -5.61 -2.24 -8.24
CA ILE A 243 -4.40 -2.44 -7.44
C ILE A 243 -4.76 -3.05 -6.09
N LEU A 244 -5.93 -2.63 -5.54
CA LEU A 244 -6.29 -3.02 -4.17
C LEU A 244 -6.96 -4.39 -4.17
N ARG A 245 -6.97 -5.03 -5.27
CA ARG A 245 -7.59 -6.36 -5.34
C ARG A 245 -6.75 -7.41 -4.63
N SER A 246 -5.48 -7.17 -4.61
CA SER A 246 -4.56 -8.12 -3.98
C SER A 246 -4.52 -7.94 -2.46
N ARG A 247 -5.41 -7.02 -1.91
CA ARG A 247 -5.46 -6.70 -0.48
C ARG A 247 -4.06 -6.52 0.10
N SER A 248 -3.34 -5.57 -0.55
CA SER A 248 -1.97 -5.29 -0.12
C SER A 248 -1.94 -4.81 1.33
N PRO A 249 -0.96 -5.23 2.22
CA PRO A 249 -0.79 -4.74 3.59
C PRO A 249 -0.38 -3.26 3.62
N HIS A 250 -0.06 -2.82 2.43
CA HIS A 250 0.41 -1.42 2.41
C HIS A 250 -0.61 -0.54 1.70
N ALA A 251 -1.83 -0.92 1.82
CA ALA A 251 -2.91 -0.20 1.14
C ALA A 251 -2.98 1.25 1.63
N ALA A 252 -2.60 1.40 2.89
CA ALA A 252 -2.70 2.76 3.46
C ALA A 252 -1.69 3.71 2.79
N ALA A 253 -0.57 3.13 2.29
CA ALA A 253 0.48 3.97 1.68
C ALA A 253 0.24 4.16 0.18
N LEU A 254 -0.74 3.54 -0.39
CA LEU A 254 -0.97 3.50 -1.82
C LEU A 254 -1.08 4.90 -2.42
N PRO A 255 -1.89 5.80 -1.85
CA PRO A 255 -2.01 7.13 -2.48
C PRO A 255 -0.66 7.85 -2.56
N SER A 256 0.06 7.68 -1.53
CA SER A 256 1.37 8.37 -1.51
C SER A 256 2.36 7.72 -2.49
N ILE A 257 2.35 6.42 -2.56
CA ILE A 257 3.26 5.72 -3.49
C ILE A 257 2.84 6.01 -4.92
N PHE A 258 1.50 6.10 -5.14
CA PHE A 258 1.00 6.48 -6.46
C PHE A 258 1.55 7.84 -6.87
N GLY A 259 1.47 8.83 -5.97
CA GLY A 259 2.02 10.14 -6.27
C GLY A 259 3.50 10.12 -6.61
N PHE A 260 4.19 9.34 -5.85
CA PHE A 260 5.64 9.25 -6.11
C PHE A 260 5.92 8.65 -7.48
N VAL A 261 5.28 7.51 -7.78
CA VAL A 261 5.54 6.80 -9.03
C VAL A 261 5.19 7.72 -10.22
N MET A 262 4.11 8.47 -10.08
CA MET A 262 3.70 9.40 -11.15
C MET A 262 4.73 10.49 -11.38
N LYS A 263 5.40 10.89 -10.28
CA LYS A 263 6.24 12.09 -10.39
C LYS A 263 7.71 11.71 -10.53
N CYS A 264 8.00 10.51 -9.92
CA CYS A 264 9.45 10.29 -9.81
C CYS A 264 9.79 8.87 -10.25
N GLY A 265 8.90 8.17 -10.95
CA GLY A 265 9.05 6.75 -11.31
C GLY A 265 9.95 6.55 -12.52
N GLY A 266 9.97 7.54 -13.42
CA GLY A 266 10.96 7.52 -14.51
C GLY A 266 10.53 6.62 -15.66
N GLY A 267 9.16 6.20 -15.72
CA GLY A 267 8.62 5.40 -16.81
C GLY A 267 8.57 3.91 -16.48
N THR A 268 8.26 3.00 -17.59
CA THR A 268 8.05 1.56 -17.35
C THR A 268 9.20 0.75 -17.92
N GLY A 269 10.14 1.49 -18.45
CA GLY A 269 11.26 0.77 -19.04
C GLY A 269 12.21 0.20 -18.00
N GLU A 270 13.06 -0.73 -18.40
CA GLU A 270 14.02 -1.42 -17.53
C GLU A 270 15.10 -0.47 -17.03
N THR A 271 15.22 0.62 -17.65
CA THR A 271 16.28 1.55 -17.25
C THR A 271 15.67 2.74 -16.47
N SER A 272 14.36 2.58 -16.20
CA SER A 272 13.74 3.66 -15.42
C SER A 272 14.28 3.71 -13.99
N PHE A 273 14.08 4.84 -13.36
CA PHE A 273 14.54 5.02 -11.97
C PHE A 273 13.90 4.00 -11.03
N LEU A 274 12.60 3.84 -11.22
CA LEU A 274 11.88 2.91 -10.33
C LEU A 274 12.37 1.48 -10.53
N SER A 275 12.64 1.09 -11.83
CA SER A 275 13.13 -0.27 -12.10
C SER A 275 14.51 -0.50 -11.51
N LYS A 276 15.38 0.50 -11.55
CA LYS A 276 16.74 0.37 -10.98
C LYS A 276 16.68 0.27 -9.46
N THR A 277 15.84 1.15 -8.87
CA THR A 277 15.70 1.12 -7.40
C THR A 277 15.13 -0.22 -6.95
N GLU A 278 14.15 -0.61 -7.65
CA GLU A 278 13.54 -1.91 -7.30
C GLU A 278 14.57 -3.04 -7.38
N ARG A 279 15.31 -3.18 -8.40
CA ARG A 279 16.30 -4.25 -8.55
C ARG A 279 17.30 -4.26 -7.39
N TYR A 280 17.70 -3.08 -7.11
CA TYR A 280 18.66 -3.02 -6.00
C TYR A 280 18.02 -3.45 -4.70
N VAL A 281 16.83 -2.90 -4.38
CA VAL A 281 16.17 -3.20 -3.11
C VAL A 281 15.83 -4.69 -3.03
N ARG A 282 15.47 -5.19 -4.14
CA ARG A 282 15.21 -6.64 -4.18
C ARG A 282 16.45 -7.44 -3.80
N ALA A 283 17.56 -7.01 -4.22
CA ALA A 283 18.81 -7.74 -3.98
C ALA A 283 19.37 -7.45 -2.59
N SER A 284 19.09 -6.23 -2.11
CA SER A 284 19.88 -5.81 -0.94
C SER A 284 18.96 -5.35 0.19
N GLY A 285 17.66 -5.32 -0.10
CA GLY A 285 16.71 -4.75 0.86
C GLY A 285 16.22 -5.78 1.86
N PHE A 286 15.50 -5.25 2.93
CA PHE A 286 14.96 -6.12 3.96
C PHE A 286 13.47 -6.39 3.68
N PRO A 287 12.94 -7.61 3.69
CA PRO A 287 11.64 -8.11 3.21
C PRO A 287 10.47 -7.50 4.01
N ASN A 288 10.64 -6.94 5.27
CA ASN A 288 9.50 -6.40 6.03
C ASN A 288 9.68 -4.91 6.30
N ARG A 289 10.66 -4.42 5.59
CA ARG A 289 10.90 -2.98 5.83
C ARG A 289 9.94 -2.15 4.98
N ALA A 290 9.36 -1.19 5.74
CA ALA A 290 8.46 -0.28 5.02
C ALA A 290 8.78 1.18 5.37
N LEU A 291 8.63 2.00 4.38
CA LEU A 291 8.89 3.43 4.62
C LEU A 291 7.66 4.11 5.24
N GLY A 292 6.46 3.60 4.82
CA GLY A 292 5.23 4.22 5.31
C GLY A 292 4.75 5.37 4.43
N GLY A 293 3.43 5.76 4.57
CA GLY A 293 2.77 6.76 3.74
C GLY A 293 3.38 8.14 3.88
N ASP A 294 3.80 8.50 5.04
CA ASP A 294 4.33 9.86 5.26
C ASP A 294 5.65 10.06 4.52
N LEU A 295 6.51 9.08 4.68
CA LEU A 295 7.80 9.23 4.00
C LEU A 295 7.63 9.23 2.48
N TRP A 296 6.76 8.33 1.94
CA TRP A 296 6.49 8.34 0.49
C TRP A 296 5.91 9.68 0.05
N HIS A 297 5.02 10.15 0.89
CA HIS A 297 4.44 11.45 0.57
C HIS A 297 5.51 12.55 0.54
N GLY A 298 6.32 12.55 1.55
CA GLY A 298 7.43 13.51 1.57
C GLY A 298 8.31 13.43 0.32
N LEU A 299 8.55 12.24 -0.08
CA LEU A 299 9.43 12.02 -1.25
C LEU A 299 8.72 12.44 -2.54
N SER A 300 7.44 12.60 -2.45
CA SER A 300 6.68 12.93 -3.67
C SER A 300 6.45 14.43 -3.79
N GLN A 301 6.92 15.15 -2.79
CA GLN A 301 6.65 16.59 -2.80
C GLN A 301 7.55 17.32 -3.80
N ASP A 302 6.99 18.45 -4.32
CA ASP A 302 7.77 19.25 -5.29
C ASP A 302 8.77 20.15 -4.59
N CYS A 303 9.96 20.21 -5.31
CA CYS A 303 10.95 21.18 -4.81
C CYS A 303 10.82 22.50 -5.56
N LYS A 304 11.14 23.53 -4.82
CA LYS A 304 11.17 24.84 -5.51
C LYS A 304 12.21 24.86 -6.62
N GLY A 305 11.81 25.35 -7.86
CA GLY A 305 12.78 25.42 -8.97
C GLY A 305 12.66 24.25 -9.92
N SER A 306 13.53 24.27 -10.95
CA SER A 306 13.43 23.29 -12.05
C SER A 306 14.04 21.95 -11.67
N ASP A 307 14.81 21.95 -10.62
CA ASP A 307 15.45 20.69 -10.23
C ASP A 307 14.60 19.96 -9.18
N GLN A 308 14.15 18.76 -9.53
CA GLN A 308 13.23 18.02 -8.64
C GLN A 308 13.97 16.90 -7.91
N HIS A 309 15.22 16.73 -8.19
CA HIS A 309 16.15 15.84 -7.49
C HIS A 309 15.61 14.42 -7.42
N VAL A 310 15.25 13.88 -8.57
CA VAL A 310 14.61 12.56 -8.67
C VAL A 310 15.61 11.47 -8.27
N ALA A 311 16.89 11.61 -8.76
CA ALA A 311 17.92 10.62 -8.40
C ALA A 311 18.13 10.56 -6.88
N TRP A 312 18.13 11.73 -6.31
CA TRP A 312 18.32 11.79 -4.85
C TRP A 312 17.18 11.07 -4.13
N ARG A 313 15.94 11.21 -4.53
CA ARG A 313 14.78 10.56 -3.89
C ARG A 313 14.90 9.04 -3.94
N HIS A 314 15.41 8.57 -5.05
CA HIS A 314 15.61 7.11 -5.16
C HIS A 314 16.79 6.65 -4.31
N MET A 315 17.81 7.52 -4.13
CA MET A 315 18.88 7.18 -3.16
C MET A 315 18.31 7.01 -1.76
N CYS A 316 17.36 7.89 -1.44
CA CYS A 316 16.76 7.84 -0.10
C CYS A 316 15.91 6.57 0.08
N ILE A 317 15.20 6.21 -1.01
CA ILE A 317 14.40 4.99 -0.95
C ILE A 317 15.30 3.78 -0.73
N LYS A 318 16.40 3.71 -1.45
CA LYS A 318 17.34 2.59 -1.29
C LYS A 318 17.91 2.54 0.12
N LEU A 319 18.24 3.76 0.65
CA LEU A 319 18.78 3.78 2.02
C LEU A 319 17.71 3.33 3.01
N GLY A 320 16.50 3.81 2.84
CA GLY A 320 15.43 3.50 3.78
C GLY A 320 15.07 2.02 3.76
N LEU A 321 15.25 1.40 2.62
CA LEU A 321 14.74 0.02 2.52
C LEU A 321 15.88 -0.98 2.62
N SER A 322 17.09 -0.53 2.47
CA SER A 322 18.20 -1.51 2.47
C SER A 322 19.18 -1.20 3.59
N GLY A 323 19.08 0.01 4.17
CA GLY A 323 19.99 0.44 5.23
C GLY A 323 19.49 0.04 6.61
N PRO A 324 20.23 0.38 7.72
CA PRO A 324 19.77 0.03 9.07
C PRO A 324 18.37 0.59 9.36
N GLU A 325 17.61 -0.12 10.32
CA GLU A 325 16.24 0.31 10.66
C GLU A 325 16.20 1.77 11.10
N LYS A 326 15.26 2.55 10.52
CA LYS A 326 15.02 3.96 10.84
C LYS A 326 16.20 4.83 10.40
N ALA A 327 16.77 4.42 9.32
CA ALA A 327 17.93 5.15 8.77
C ALA A 327 17.51 6.51 8.23
N ILE A 328 16.18 6.56 7.90
CA ILE A 328 15.72 7.85 7.36
C ILE A 328 14.41 8.23 8.06
N SER A 329 14.25 9.54 8.26
CA SER A 329 13.00 10.08 8.84
C SER A 329 12.34 11.08 7.89
N LEU A 330 11.12 11.40 8.17
CA LEU A 330 10.42 12.41 7.36
C LEU A 330 11.12 13.76 7.42
N THR A 331 11.63 14.06 8.53
CA THR A 331 12.36 15.33 8.66
C THR A 331 13.58 15.35 7.75
N ASP A 332 14.19 14.19 7.71
CA ASP A 332 15.34 14.09 6.81
C ASP A 332 14.95 14.40 5.37
N ILE A 333 13.85 13.89 4.98
CA ILE A 333 13.41 14.04 3.58
C ILE A 333 13.02 15.50 3.32
N LYS A 334 12.31 16.05 4.21
CA LYS A 334 11.87 17.42 4.00
C LYS A 334 13.06 18.39 3.96
N ARG A 335 13.95 18.14 4.86
CA ARG A 335 15.14 19.00 4.91
C ARG A 335 15.99 18.86 3.64
N SER A 336 16.10 17.63 3.16
CA SER A 336 16.99 17.40 1.99
C SER A 336 16.38 17.96 0.71
N LEU A 337 15.04 18.35 0.81
CA LEU A 337 14.42 18.85 -0.42
C LEU A 337 14.18 20.35 -0.34
N SER A 338 14.41 20.95 0.86
CA SER A 338 14.03 22.37 0.91
C SER A 338 15.07 23.20 1.62
N ALA A 339 15.87 22.51 2.46
CA ALA A 339 16.78 23.31 3.30
C ALA A 339 17.99 23.81 2.50
N LYS A 340 18.32 25.11 2.63
CA LYS A 340 19.38 25.79 1.86
C LYS A 340 20.76 25.21 2.18
N GLU A 341 20.85 24.70 3.37
CA GLU A 341 22.18 24.20 3.77
C GLU A 341 22.39 22.77 3.30
N VAL A 342 21.36 22.02 3.03
CA VAL A 342 21.51 20.59 2.68
C VAL A 342 21.38 20.41 1.17
N LEU A 343 20.69 21.24 0.52
CA LEU A 343 20.32 21.09 -0.89
C LEU A 343 21.56 21.10 -1.79
N PRO A 344 22.56 21.94 -1.50
CA PRO A 344 23.78 21.90 -2.32
C PRO A 344 24.47 20.53 -2.28
N ASN A 345 24.46 19.89 -1.17
CA ASN A 345 25.06 18.56 -1.06
C ASN A 345 24.23 17.50 -1.79
N VAL A 346 22.93 17.69 -1.82
CA VAL A 346 22.08 16.80 -2.64
C VAL A 346 22.44 16.95 -4.11
N LYS A 347 22.60 18.16 -4.55
CA LYS A 347 22.98 18.42 -5.95
C LYS A 347 24.34 17.81 -6.28
N LYS A 348 25.15 18.01 -5.34
CA LYS A 348 26.50 17.44 -5.53
C LYS A 348 26.44 15.91 -5.64
N ALA A 349 25.72 15.29 -4.77
CA ALA A 349 25.60 13.82 -4.81
C ALA A 349 25.05 13.34 -6.16
N GLU A 350 24.06 13.99 -6.68
CA GLU A 350 23.49 13.60 -7.98
C GLU A 350 24.50 13.80 -9.11
N ALA A 351 25.18 14.91 -9.04
CA ALA A 351 26.19 15.16 -10.07
C ALA A 351 27.28 14.09 -10.07
N VAL A 352 27.67 13.75 -8.86
CA VAL A 352 28.74 12.74 -8.75
C VAL A 352 28.19 11.37 -9.23
N LEU A 353 27.03 11.10 -8.84
CA LEU A 353 26.46 9.83 -9.28
C LEU A 353 26.43 9.73 -10.80
N PHE A 354 26.04 10.73 -11.40
CA PHE A 354 25.96 10.70 -12.87
C PHE A 354 27.33 10.58 -13.50
N GLU A 355 28.23 11.25 -12.97
CA GLU A 355 29.60 11.12 -13.48
C GLU A 355 30.13 9.69 -13.33
N VAL A 356 29.90 9.16 -12.14
CA VAL A 356 30.37 7.78 -11.92
C VAL A 356 29.68 6.84 -12.90
N GLN A 357 28.41 7.02 -13.09
CA GLN A 357 27.70 6.17 -14.05
C GLN A 357 28.29 6.29 -15.46
N ARG A 358 28.60 7.51 -15.81
CA ARG A 358 29.25 7.73 -17.10
C ARG A 358 30.58 6.99 -17.21
N LEU A 359 31.34 7.01 -16.19
CA LEU A 359 32.67 6.39 -16.22
C LEU A 359 32.56 4.87 -16.24
N LEU A 360 31.53 4.46 -15.70
CA LEU A 360 31.43 2.99 -15.60
C LEU A 360 30.65 2.44 -16.79
N HIS A 361 30.36 3.42 -17.64
CA HIS A 361 29.66 2.95 -18.84
C HIS A 361 30.46 1.87 -19.57
N GLY A 362 29.87 0.59 -19.82
CA GLY A 362 30.60 -0.42 -20.60
C GLY A 362 31.17 -1.52 -19.72
N PHE A 363 31.11 -1.29 -18.40
CA PHE A 363 31.57 -2.32 -17.46
C PHE A 363 30.40 -3.24 -17.10
N ASP A 364 30.69 -4.58 -16.93
CA ASP A 364 29.63 -5.52 -16.55
C ASP A 364 29.40 -5.51 -15.04
N ASN A 365 28.19 -5.69 -14.57
CA ASN A 365 27.82 -5.89 -13.15
C ASN A 365 27.98 -4.61 -12.34
N VAL A 366 27.63 -3.48 -12.87
CA VAL A 366 27.90 -2.18 -12.24
C VAL A 366 26.69 -1.75 -11.40
N GLU A 367 25.70 -2.33 -11.56
CA GLU A 367 24.43 -1.84 -10.98
C GLU A 367 24.43 -1.99 -9.46
N ALA A 368 24.86 -3.18 -8.99
CA ALA A 368 24.90 -3.38 -7.53
C ALA A 368 25.87 -2.40 -6.86
N VAL A 369 26.92 -2.14 -7.56
CA VAL A 369 27.95 -1.25 -6.99
C VAL A 369 27.43 0.19 -6.99
N ILE A 370 26.74 0.51 -7.99
CA ILE A 370 26.17 1.86 -8.06
C ILE A 370 25.10 2.03 -6.98
N GLY A 371 24.29 1.02 -6.82
CA GLY A 371 23.31 1.03 -5.73
C GLY A 371 23.95 1.25 -4.36
N ASP A 372 25.09 0.58 -4.08
CA ASP A 372 25.80 0.80 -2.81
C ASP A 372 26.29 2.24 -2.68
N LEU A 373 26.77 2.72 -3.80
CA LEU A 373 27.22 4.12 -3.79
C LEU A 373 26.06 5.06 -3.45
N GLU A 374 24.93 4.85 -4.00
CA GLU A 374 23.75 5.70 -3.73
C GLU A 374 23.38 5.66 -2.25
N VAL A 375 23.38 4.44 -1.67
CA VAL A 375 23.06 4.30 -0.24
C VAL A 375 24.10 5.05 0.60
N ASP A 376 25.36 4.94 0.23
CA ASP A 376 26.44 5.60 0.99
C ASP A 376 26.35 7.12 0.88
N MET A 377 26.03 7.61 -0.30
CA MET A 377 25.95 9.06 -0.50
C MET A 377 24.76 9.64 0.27
N ALA A 378 23.66 8.88 0.23
CA ALA A 378 22.50 9.34 1.00
C ALA A 378 22.81 9.43 2.50
N ALA A 379 23.47 8.47 3.01
CA ALA A 379 23.84 8.47 4.44
C ALA A 379 24.76 9.65 4.77
N VAL A 380 25.69 9.94 3.83
CA VAL A 380 26.64 11.06 4.05
C VAL A 380 25.88 12.38 4.01
N VAL A 381 25.02 12.52 3.02
CA VAL A 381 24.33 13.80 2.84
C VAL A 381 23.37 14.05 4.00
N LEU A 382 22.82 12.99 4.50
CA LEU A 382 21.85 13.15 5.60
C LEU A 382 22.56 13.15 6.95
N GLN A 383 23.86 13.06 6.89
CA GLN A 383 24.72 13.15 8.07
C GLN A 383 24.37 12.05 9.08
N LYS A 384 24.18 10.87 8.63
CA LYS A 384 23.96 9.71 9.51
C LYS A 384 25.28 9.08 9.93
N LYS A 385 25.97 9.67 10.85
CA LYS A 385 27.38 9.37 11.21
C LYS A 385 27.50 7.93 11.72
N LYS A 386 26.39 7.48 12.28
CA LYS A 386 26.48 6.12 12.85
C LYS A 386 26.34 5.06 11.77
N ILE A 387 25.82 5.52 10.66
CA ILE A 387 25.58 4.51 9.62
C ILE A 387 26.47 4.80 8.41
N ALA A 388 26.98 6.00 8.31
CA ALA A 388 27.76 6.38 7.13
C ALA A 388 29.13 5.69 7.14
N LYS A 389 29.43 5.04 6.01
CA LYS A 389 30.72 4.32 5.89
C LYS A 389 31.83 5.25 5.41
N HIS A 390 31.34 6.33 4.90
CA HIS A 390 32.33 7.26 4.35
C HIS A 390 32.12 8.67 4.92
N ASP A 391 33.22 9.40 4.85
CA ASP A 391 33.21 10.73 5.47
C ASP A 391 32.69 11.80 4.50
N SER A 392 32.77 11.45 3.16
CA SER A 392 32.33 12.44 2.17
C SER A 392 31.79 11.73 0.93
N ILE A 393 31.07 12.51 0.06
CA ILE A 393 30.52 11.99 -1.21
C ILE A 393 31.66 11.53 -2.12
N GLU A 394 32.79 12.21 -2.08
CA GLU A 394 33.94 11.89 -2.95
C GLU A 394 34.62 10.59 -2.52
N ASP A 395 34.65 10.48 -1.17
CA ASP A 395 35.26 9.25 -0.65
C ASP A 395 34.43 8.03 -1.06
N ALA A 396 33.11 8.18 -0.94
CA ALA A 396 32.24 7.09 -1.36
C ALA A 396 32.39 6.78 -2.85
N ALA A 397 32.46 7.77 -3.69
CA ALA A 397 32.63 7.59 -5.14
C ALA A 397 33.97 6.95 -5.46
N GLY A 398 35.04 7.44 -4.78
CA GLY A 398 36.37 6.84 -4.97
C GLY A 398 36.41 5.35 -4.70
N THR A 399 35.78 4.98 -3.57
CA THR A 399 35.72 3.56 -3.22
C THR A 399 34.97 2.76 -4.29
N CYS A 400 33.89 3.37 -4.77
CA CYS A 400 33.11 2.70 -5.82
C CYS A 400 33.95 2.51 -7.09
N LEU A 401 34.60 3.48 -7.58
CA LEU A 401 35.40 3.42 -8.81
C LEU A 401 36.62 2.52 -8.64
N GLY A 402 37.22 2.51 -7.45
CA GLY A 402 38.37 1.63 -7.17
C GLY A 402 38.05 0.17 -7.42
N LYS A 403 36.79 -0.20 -7.30
CA LYS A 403 36.43 -1.62 -7.56
C LYS A 403 36.60 -1.98 -9.02
N PHE A 404 36.78 -0.92 -9.79
CA PHE A 404 36.93 -1.17 -11.24
C PHE A 404 38.27 -0.64 -11.75
N GLY A 405 39.21 -0.44 -10.78
CA GLY A 405 40.56 0.00 -11.13
C GLY A 405 40.63 1.42 -11.66
N LEU A 406 39.51 2.28 -11.41
CA LEU A 406 39.48 3.69 -11.84
C LEU A 406 39.71 4.63 -10.67
N PHE A 407 40.58 5.83 -10.87
CA PHE A 407 40.86 6.80 -9.79
C PHE A 407 40.37 8.19 -10.20
N VAL A 408 39.71 8.87 -9.19
CA VAL A 408 39.05 10.17 -9.47
C VAL A 408 40.08 11.29 -9.33
N SER A 409 40.45 12.19 -10.40
CA SER A 409 41.06 13.53 -10.35
C SER A 409 39.97 14.61 -10.49
N SER A 410 39.66 15.33 -9.35
CA SER A 410 38.88 16.51 -8.91
C SER A 410 38.87 17.61 -9.96
N THR A 411 37.98 17.61 -11.00
CA THR A 411 37.49 18.90 -11.51
C THR A 411 36.44 18.67 -12.60
N ARG A 412 35.11 19.04 -12.35
CA ARG A 412 34.26 20.01 -13.05
C ARG A 412 32.83 19.49 -13.14
N VAL A 413 31.86 20.09 -12.31
CA VAL A 413 30.42 19.85 -12.49
C VAL A 413 29.73 21.16 -12.87
N ALA A 414 29.34 21.38 -14.27
CA ALA A 414 28.44 22.44 -14.77
C ALA A 414 27.11 21.83 -15.24
N ASP A 415 25.89 22.44 -14.71
CA ASP A 415 24.57 23.08 -14.75
C ASP A 415 23.78 22.66 -15.99
N LEU A 416 22.51 22.06 -15.85
CA LEU A 416 21.38 22.53 -16.66
C LEU A 416 20.20 21.56 -16.53
N GLY A 417 19.05 21.98 -15.86
CA GLY A 417 17.61 22.20 -15.79
C GLY A 417 16.91 22.11 -17.14
N SER A 418 15.94 21.20 -17.20
CA SER A 418 14.53 20.80 -17.17
C SER A 418 13.85 21.08 -18.50
N LEU A 419 12.80 20.03 -19.06
CA LEU A 419 11.43 19.53 -18.87
C LEU A 419 11.18 18.33 -19.79
N ARG A 420 10.21 17.11 -19.53
CA ARG A 420 10.11 15.84 -18.78
C ARG A 420 9.79 14.70 -19.71
N VAL A 421 10.69 14.02 -20.17
CA VAL A 421 11.37 12.77 -20.49
C VAL A 421 12.86 12.90 -20.23
N TYR A 422 13.14 11.98 -19.12
CA TYR A 422 14.53 12.10 -18.66
C TYR A 422 15.42 11.09 -19.39
N ASP A 423 16.39 11.62 -20.02
CA ASP A 423 17.34 10.64 -20.56
C ASP A 423 18.17 10.00 -19.44
N ASP A 424 18.94 9.01 -19.74
CA ASP A 424 19.74 8.14 -18.85
C ASP A 424 20.66 8.97 -17.96
N THR A 425 20.65 10.29 -18.06
CA THR A 425 21.45 11.22 -17.25
C THR A 425 20.54 12.08 -16.37
N GLY A 426 19.19 11.78 -16.50
CA GLY A 426 18.27 12.55 -15.64
C GLY A 426 17.87 13.89 -16.23
N LYS A 427 18.19 14.10 -17.59
CA LYS A 427 17.87 15.33 -18.34
C LYS A 427 16.57 15.12 -19.15
N LEU A 428 15.55 16.02 -19.16
CA LEU A 428 14.22 15.98 -19.77
C LEU A 428 14.30 15.83 -21.29
N VAL A 429 13.58 14.82 -22.04
CA VAL A 429 13.57 14.46 -23.47
C VAL A 429 12.25 14.92 -24.08
N SER A 430 11.29 15.98 -23.34
CA SER A 430 10.17 16.64 -23.99
C SER A 430 9.29 17.36 -22.96
N ASN A 431 8.72 18.79 -23.35
CA ASN A 431 8.27 19.96 -22.59
C ASN A 431 6.75 19.93 -22.38
N SER A 432 6.23 19.51 -21.09
CA SER A 432 4.91 19.58 -20.46
C SER A 432 4.84 20.72 -19.45
N ARG A 433 5.81 21.81 -19.38
CA ARG A 433 5.76 22.64 -18.17
C ARG A 433 5.14 24.00 -18.49
N VAL A 434 5.43 24.73 -19.79
CA VAL A 434 4.76 25.99 -20.17
C VAL A 434 3.27 25.75 -20.36
N VAL A 435 2.95 24.49 -20.82
CA VAL A 435 1.54 24.10 -20.94
C VAL A 435 0.96 23.77 -19.56
N ASP A 436 1.72 23.19 -18.58
CA ASP A 436 1.29 22.83 -17.21
C ASP A 436 1.02 24.08 -16.37
N LEU A 437 1.71 25.26 -16.81
CA LEU A 437 1.52 26.51 -16.08
C LEU A 437 0.33 27.28 -16.65
N GLY A 438 -0.38 26.53 -17.58
CA GLY A 438 -1.65 27.11 -18.05
C GLY A 438 -1.51 27.96 -19.30
N PHE A 439 -0.25 28.11 -19.91
CA PHE A 439 0.00 28.81 -21.18
C PHE A 439 -0.23 27.88 -22.38
N GLN A 440 -1.07 28.33 -23.32
CA GLN A 440 -1.39 27.56 -24.53
C GLN A 440 -1.42 28.46 -25.76
N PRO A 441 -1.17 27.77 -27.01
CA PRO A 441 -1.32 28.60 -28.22
C PRO A 441 -2.70 29.25 -28.30
N GLY A 442 -2.71 30.57 -28.52
CA GLY A 442 -3.99 31.28 -28.65
C GLY A 442 -4.31 32.13 -27.43
N LYS A 443 -3.58 31.96 -26.35
CA LYS A 443 -3.81 32.72 -25.11
C LYS A 443 -2.98 34.00 -25.08
N GLU A 444 -3.60 35.08 -24.41
CA GLU A 444 -2.89 36.35 -24.32
C GLU A 444 -2.02 36.41 -23.06
N VAL A 445 -0.88 36.92 -23.30
CA VAL A 445 0.08 36.94 -22.17
C VAL A 445 0.68 38.33 -22.06
N ILE A 446 1.10 38.69 -20.83
CA ILE A 446 1.74 40.00 -20.64
C ILE A 446 3.11 39.81 -19.97
N ARG A 447 4.05 40.54 -20.57
CA ARG A 447 5.40 40.48 -19.98
C ARG A 447 5.51 41.45 -18.80
N ARG A 448 6.01 41.03 -17.72
CA ARG A 448 5.96 41.77 -16.45
C ARG A 448 6.94 42.95 -16.45
N ALA A 449 7.95 42.84 -17.13
CA ALA A 449 8.99 43.89 -17.10
C ALA A 449 8.48 45.19 -17.72
N ASP A 450 7.63 44.97 -18.72
CA ASP A 450 7.26 46.25 -19.37
C ASP A 450 5.79 46.23 -19.80
N ASP A 451 5.12 45.24 -19.37
CA ASP A 451 3.69 45.08 -19.59
C ASP A 451 3.35 44.90 -21.07
N MET A 452 4.27 44.36 -21.68
CA MET A 452 4.07 44.08 -23.11
C MET A 452 3.10 42.90 -23.29
N LYS A 453 2.12 43.13 -24.31
CA LYS A 453 1.08 42.10 -24.50
C LYS A 453 1.33 41.31 -25.78
N ALA A 454 1.10 40.06 -25.66
CA ALA A 454 1.35 39.21 -26.85
C ALA A 454 0.44 37.99 -26.81
N THR A 455 0.19 37.43 -27.99
CA THR A 455 -0.55 36.17 -28.11
C THR A 455 0.38 35.01 -28.44
N ILE A 456 0.11 33.95 -27.77
CA ILE A 456 0.99 32.80 -27.98
C ILE A 456 0.59 32.09 -29.27
N ILE A 457 1.53 31.93 -30.12
CA ILE A 457 1.25 31.30 -31.41
C ILE A 457 1.65 29.82 -31.36
N GLU A 458 2.80 29.64 -30.86
CA GLU A 458 3.31 28.25 -30.83
C GLU A 458 4.30 28.09 -29.68
N ILE A 459 4.22 26.90 -29.10
CA ILE A 459 5.16 26.63 -28.00
C ILE A 459 6.05 25.46 -28.38
N SER A 460 7.35 25.75 -28.34
CA SER A 460 8.30 24.63 -28.54
C SER A 460 9.13 24.38 -27.29
N ALA A 461 10.18 23.41 -27.41
CA ALA A 461 10.97 22.96 -26.26
C ALA A 461 11.78 24.12 -25.66
N ASP A 462 12.19 25.05 -26.41
CA ASP A 462 13.09 26.07 -25.85
C ASP A 462 12.56 27.48 -26.17
N LYS A 463 11.48 27.46 -26.89
CA LYS A 463 11.07 28.81 -27.32
C LYS A 463 9.54 28.90 -27.37
N VAL A 464 9.03 30.10 -27.03
CA VAL A 464 7.61 30.41 -27.24
C VAL A 464 7.47 31.49 -28.30
N ARG A 465 6.79 31.06 -29.37
CA ARG A 465 6.56 32.06 -30.42
C ARG A 465 5.32 32.90 -30.11
N LEU A 466 5.53 34.24 -30.21
CA LEU A 466 4.47 35.16 -29.78
C LEU A 466 4.15 36.14 -30.90
N LYS A 467 2.94 36.44 -30.95
CA LYS A 467 2.53 37.53 -31.84
C LYS A 467 2.15 38.77 -31.02
N LEU A 468 2.87 39.83 -31.29
CA LEU A 468 2.62 41.05 -30.51
C LEU A 468 1.52 41.87 -31.17
N GLN A 469 1.08 42.94 -30.59
CA GLN A 469 -0.05 43.77 -31.03
C GLN A 469 0.26 44.48 -32.33
N ASP A 470 1.51 44.58 -32.65
CA ASP A 470 1.93 45.24 -33.90
C ASP A 470 1.89 44.25 -35.07
N GLY A 471 1.44 43.02 -34.77
CA GLY A 471 1.18 42.02 -35.82
C GLY A 471 2.42 41.23 -36.22
N LYS A 472 3.58 41.53 -35.59
CA LYS A 472 4.84 40.85 -35.90
C LYS A 472 5.08 39.70 -34.92
N GLU A 473 5.80 38.68 -35.35
CA GLU A 473 6.04 37.47 -34.54
C GLU A 473 7.43 37.52 -33.89
N TYR A 474 7.35 37.09 -32.73
CA TYR A 474 8.61 37.11 -31.96
C TYR A 474 8.77 35.79 -31.22
N GLU A 475 10.16 35.66 -30.83
CA GLU A 475 10.43 34.43 -30.06
C GLU A 475 10.94 34.78 -28.65
N ALA A 476 10.23 34.13 -27.71
CA ALA A 476 10.71 34.23 -26.32
C ALA A 476 11.11 32.86 -25.77
N SER A 477 12.04 33.03 -24.85
CA SER A 477 12.51 31.75 -24.30
C SER A 477 11.43 31.10 -23.43
N SER A 478 11.20 29.79 -23.56
CA SER A 478 10.25 29.03 -22.73
C SER A 478 10.58 29.16 -21.24
N GLU A 479 11.90 29.42 -20.90
CA GLU A 479 12.38 29.62 -19.53
C GLU A 479 11.84 30.92 -18.92
N ALA A 480 11.69 31.83 -19.73
CA ALA A 480 11.17 33.12 -19.26
C ALA A 480 9.73 32.99 -18.77
N PHE A 481 8.91 32.09 -19.28
CA PHE A 481 7.53 31.81 -18.85
C PHE A 481 7.51 30.96 -17.58
N VAL A 482 8.46 30.12 -17.49
CA VAL A 482 8.60 29.25 -16.30
C VAL A 482 9.11 30.07 -15.12
N GLU A 483 9.85 31.12 -15.37
CA GLU A 483 10.42 31.95 -14.30
C GLU A 483 9.46 33.08 -13.92
N ASN A 484 8.36 33.02 -14.47
CA ASN A 484 7.29 33.97 -14.14
C ASN A 484 7.56 35.36 -14.71
N LYS A 485 8.30 35.43 -15.70
CA LYS A 485 8.56 36.73 -16.35
C LYS A 485 7.38 37.11 -17.27
N TRP A 486 6.59 36.03 -17.57
CA TRP A 486 5.37 36.27 -18.34
C TRP A 486 4.14 35.76 -17.56
N LYS A 487 3.10 36.47 -17.65
CA LYS A 487 1.89 35.98 -16.98
C LYS A 487 0.70 36.07 -17.94
N MET A 488 -0.40 35.16 -17.63
CA MET A 488 -1.63 35.17 -18.44
C MET A 488 -2.36 36.50 -18.29
N TYR A 489 -2.55 37.07 -19.45
CA TYR A 489 -3.29 38.33 -19.40
C TYR A 489 -4.76 38.06 -19.07
N VAL A 490 -5.12 38.40 -17.89
CA VAL A 490 -6.52 38.30 -17.47
C VAL A 490 -7.12 39.72 -17.42
N PRO A 491 -8.04 40.01 -18.32
CA PRO A 491 -8.63 41.35 -18.30
C PRO A 491 -9.19 41.71 -16.93
N LYS A 492 -8.75 42.77 -16.27
CA LYS A 492 -9.33 43.25 -15.00
C LYS A 492 -10.86 43.15 -15.02
N ILE A 493 -11.34 41.98 -14.35
CA ILE A 493 -12.81 41.86 -14.24
C ILE A 493 -13.29 42.67 -13.03
N GLU A 494 -14.02 43.61 -13.21
CA GLU A 494 -14.70 44.40 -12.17
C GLU A 494 -15.40 43.50 -11.16
N PRO A 495 -15.07 43.65 -9.69
CA PRO A 495 -15.74 42.80 -8.69
C PRO A 495 -17.21 42.58 -9.03
N VAL A 496 -17.41 41.19 -9.18
CA VAL A 496 -18.81 40.80 -9.35
C VAL A 496 -19.44 40.56 -7.98
N LEU A 497 -20.29 41.42 -7.57
CA LEU A 497 -21.16 41.25 -6.40
C LEU A 497 -21.84 39.88 -6.40
N PHE A 498 -21.42 38.96 -5.52
CA PHE A 498 -22.10 37.69 -5.27
C PHE A 498 -23.37 37.92 -4.45
N LYS A 499 -24.41 38.05 -5.29
CA LYS A 499 -25.71 38.32 -4.67
C LYS A 499 -26.31 37.06 -4.06
N GLY A 500 -26.53 37.02 -2.77
CA GLY A 500 -27.30 35.95 -2.14
C GLY A 500 -26.43 34.97 -1.37
N TRP A 501 -25.28 35.41 -0.77
CA TRP A 501 -24.37 34.53 -0.03
C TRP A 501 -25.07 33.92 1.19
N SER A 502 -25.99 34.69 1.64
CA SER A 502 -26.72 34.24 2.83
C SER A 502 -27.38 32.88 2.61
N LYS A 503 -27.63 32.47 1.39
CA LYS A 503 -28.21 31.14 1.11
C LYS A 503 -27.18 30.03 1.33
N PHE A 504 -25.99 30.41 1.41
CA PHE A 504 -24.94 29.39 1.61
C PHE A 504 -24.31 29.55 2.99
N SER A 505 -24.94 30.17 3.87
CA SER A 505 -24.46 30.39 5.24
C SER A 505 -24.25 29.07 5.97
N PRO A 506 -23.32 28.99 6.79
CA PRO A 506 -23.07 27.78 7.59
C PRO A 506 -24.32 27.33 8.35
N LEU A 507 -25.20 28.28 8.52
CA LEU A 507 -26.44 27.94 9.24
C LEU A 507 -27.37 27.09 8.39
N ARG A 508 -26.99 27.05 7.15
CA ARG A 508 -27.83 26.24 6.25
C ARG A 508 -27.12 24.97 5.81
N SER A 509 -25.94 24.71 6.44
CA SER A 509 -25.14 23.53 6.09
C SER A 509 -25.54 22.34 6.98
N GLU A 510 -25.92 21.31 6.36
CA GLU A 510 -26.26 20.07 7.07
C GLU A 510 -25.05 19.47 7.79
N GLU A 511 -23.99 19.54 7.14
CA GLU A 511 -22.74 19.01 7.72
C GLU A 511 -22.36 19.76 9.00
N PHE A 512 -22.49 21.04 8.87
CA PHE A 512 -22.14 21.86 10.04
C PHE A 512 -23.10 21.58 11.20
N SER A 513 -24.40 21.41 10.98
CA SER A 513 -25.39 21.07 12.01
C SER A 513 -25.08 19.73 12.68
N ILE A 514 -24.71 18.77 11.91
CA ILE A 514 -24.37 17.44 12.46
C ILE A 514 -23.16 17.55 13.39
N ALA A 515 -22.21 18.38 12.96
CA ALA A 515 -21.00 18.55 13.78
C ALA A 515 -21.33 19.20 15.13
N VAL A 516 -22.20 20.17 15.12
CA VAL A 516 -22.60 20.86 16.37
C VAL A 516 -23.30 19.88 17.31
N ILE A 517 -24.13 19.09 16.83
CA ILE A 517 -24.88 18.13 17.65
C ILE A 517 -23.93 17.06 18.19
N LYS A 518 -22.95 16.58 17.37
CA LYS A 518 -21.93 15.64 17.89
C LYS A 518 -21.18 16.23 19.08
N GLY A 519 -20.92 17.54 18.91
CA GLY A 519 -20.27 18.20 20.04
C GLY A 519 -21.07 18.10 21.33
N LEU A 520 -22.41 18.25 21.23
CA LEU A 520 -23.29 18.11 22.40
C LEU A 520 -23.22 16.70 22.99
N VAL A 521 -23.14 15.70 22.17
CA VAL A 521 -23.09 14.30 22.63
C VAL A 521 -21.81 14.05 23.42
N PHE A 522 -20.75 14.48 22.84
CA PHE A 522 -19.47 14.24 23.51
C PHE A 522 -19.41 14.98 24.86
N ARG A 523 -19.89 16.16 24.79
CA ARG A 523 -19.90 16.91 26.06
C ARG A 523 -20.78 16.21 27.11
N SER A 524 -21.92 15.72 26.72
CA SER A 524 -22.83 15.02 27.64
C SER A 524 -22.20 13.74 28.18
N MET A 525 -21.46 12.99 27.31
CA MET A 525 -20.75 11.78 27.80
C MET A 525 -19.75 12.14 28.88
N TYR A 526 -19.05 13.22 28.59
CA TYR A 526 -18.02 13.63 29.55
C TYR A 526 -18.65 14.00 30.89
N GLU A 527 -19.68 14.76 30.87
CA GLU A 527 -20.33 15.20 32.11
C GLU A 527 -20.91 14.02 32.89
N GLN A 528 -21.61 13.09 32.14
CA GLN A 528 -22.15 11.90 32.81
C GLN A 528 -21.06 11.07 33.48
N TYR A 529 -19.95 10.93 32.79
CA TYR A 529 -18.85 10.12 33.34
C TYR A 529 -18.24 10.81 34.56
N GLU A 530 -18.23 12.12 34.57
CA GLU A 530 -17.71 12.86 35.74
C GLU A 530 -18.63 12.69 36.95
N THR A 531 -19.89 12.52 36.69
CA THR A 531 -20.89 12.45 37.77
C THR A 531 -20.95 11.04 38.36
N LEU A 532 -20.96 10.02 37.61
CA LEU A 532 -21.22 8.66 38.09
C LEU A 532 -19.93 7.98 38.56
N GLN A 533 -18.81 8.42 38.29
CA GLN A 533 -17.49 7.88 38.64
C GLN A 533 -17.60 6.51 39.30
N VAL A 534 -17.19 5.47 38.54
CA VAL A 534 -17.17 4.12 39.10
C VAL A 534 -15.75 3.58 39.10
N ASP A 535 -15.21 3.35 40.36
CA ASP A 535 -13.80 2.91 40.39
C ASP A 535 -13.68 1.52 41.01
N ASP A 536 -14.77 0.94 41.30
CA ASP A 536 -14.67 -0.34 42.02
C ASP A 536 -14.96 -1.50 41.08
N LEU A 537 -14.22 -1.55 39.85
CA LEU A 537 -14.34 -2.65 38.89
C LEU A 537 -12.96 -3.16 38.47
N ASP A 538 -12.95 -4.46 38.36
CA ASP A 538 -11.79 -5.05 37.67
C ASP A 538 -12.09 -5.31 36.19
N VAL A 539 -11.17 -4.77 35.31
CA VAL A 539 -11.38 -4.93 33.86
C VAL A 539 -10.27 -5.80 33.28
N PHE A 540 -10.75 -6.91 32.57
CA PHE A 540 -9.80 -7.87 31.98
C PHE A 540 -9.93 -7.85 30.45
N LEU A 541 -8.76 -7.70 29.71
CA LEU A 541 -8.79 -7.64 28.23
C LEU A 541 -8.24 -8.93 27.63
N LYS A 542 -7.34 -9.67 28.40
CA LYS A 542 -6.75 -10.91 27.91
C LYS A 542 -6.83 -12.01 28.98
N PRO A 543 -6.94 -13.34 28.54
CA PRO A 543 -7.19 -13.93 27.22
C PRO A 543 -8.66 -13.74 26.78
N GLY A 544 -9.52 -13.07 27.48
CA GLY A 544 -10.91 -12.76 27.18
C GLY A 544 -11.42 -11.56 27.97
N LYS A 545 -12.36 -10.80 27.36
CA LYS A 545 -12.92 -9.61 28.00
C LYS A 545 -13.83 -9.99 29.17
N ASN A 546 -13.57 -9.27 30.26
CA ASN A 546 -14.39 -9.52 31.45
C ASN A 546 -14.36 -8.32 32.39
N VAL A 547 -15.54 -8.04 32.93
CA VAL A 547 -15.61 -6.99 33.94
C VAL A 547 -16.23 -7.54 35.22
N GLN A 548 -15.48 -7.23 36.40
CA GLN A 548 -15.98 -7.80 37.66
C GLN A 548 -16.12 -6.70 38.71
N VAL A 549 -17.14 -6.93 39.61
CA VAL A 549 -17.31 -5.93 40.68
C VAL A 549 -16.38 -6.28 41.85
N LYS A 550 -15.86 -5.22 42.49
CA LYS A 550 -14.94 -5.42 43.63
C LYS A 550 -15.73 -5.54 44.93
N LYS A 551 -17.03 -5.06 44.85
CA LYS A 551 -17.89 -5.16 46.05
C LYS A 551 -19.34 -5.44 45.61
N GLY A 552 -20.20 -5.74 46.64
CA GLY A 552 -21.60 -6.08 46.35
C GLY A 552 -22.45 -4.86 46.03
N TYR A 553 -23.42 -5.11 45.11
CA TYR A 553 -24.38 -4.05 44.77
C TYR A 553 -25.80 -4.60 44.86
N ASN A 554 -26.70 -3.73 45.59
CA ASN A 554 -28.13 -4.06 45.49
C ASN A 554 -28.69 -3.73 44.10
N ILE A 555 -29.85 -4.21 43.79
CA ILE A 555 -30.48 -4.06 42.47
C ILE A 555 -30.60 -2.57 42.13
N ASN A 556 -30.02 -2.18 40.91
CA ASN A 556 -30.17 -0.85 40.29
C ASN A 556 -29.25 0.18 40.92
N ILE A 557 -28.37 -0.37 41.73
CA ILE A 557 -27.49 0.60 42.42
C ILE A 557 -26.25 0.84 41.57
N LEU A 558 -25.64 -0.20 40.98
CA LEU A 558 -24.49 0.03 40.09
C LEU A 558 -24.93 0.67 38.77
N LYS A 559 -24.40 1.88 38.55
CA LYS A 559 -24.70 2.61 37.31
C LYS A 559 -23.43 2.95 36.55
N LEU A 560 -23.39 2.44 35.31
CA LEU A 560 -22.18 2.68 34.51
C LEU A 560 -22.51 3.64 33.37
N PRO A 561 -21.65 4.73 33.38
CA PRO A 561 -21.82 5.61 32.23
C PRO A 561 -21.21 5.05 30.96
N ILE A 562 -21.82 5.46 29.80
CA ILE A 562 -21.29 4.98 28.51
C ILE A 562 -20.55 6.12 27.81
N ALA A 563 -19.30 5.88 27.46
CA ALA A 563 -18.53 6.88 26.70
C ALA A 563 -17.73 6.19 25.59
N THR A 564 -17.66 6.92 24.41
CA THR A 564 -16.93 6.38 23.26
C THR A 564 -16.33 7.52 22.44
N ALA A 565 -15.22 7.10 21.70
CA ALA A 565 -14.66 8.10 20.76
C ALA A 565 -15.25 7.92 19.37
N LYS A 566 -16.21 7.03 19.35
CA LYS A 566 -16.77 6.74 18.03
C LYS A 566 -18.28 6.95 18.05
N VAL A 567 -18.74 8.18 17.47
CA VAL A 567 -20.17 8.46 17.33
C VAL A 567 -20.55 8.39 15.85
N HIS A 568 -21.53 7.53 15.60
CA HIS A 568 -21.95 7.30 14.21
C HIS A 568 -23.27 8.02 13.92
N VAL A 569 -23.34 8.68 12.67
CA VAL A 569 -24.59 9.28 12.19
C VAL A 569 -24.95 8.65 10.83
N GLY A 570 -26.03 7.98 10.82
CA GLY A 570 -26.45 7.35 9.58
C GLY A 570 -27.95 7.06 9.55
N ASP A 571 -28.35 6.30 8.50
CA ASP A 571 -29.78 5.97 8.34
C ASP A 571 -30.16 4.75 9.18
N THR A 572 -29.13 3.98 9.52
CA THR A 572 -29.36 2.79 10.35
C THR A 572 -28.37 2.75 11.51
N VAL A 573 -28.73 1.89 12.56
CA VAL A 573 -27.85 1.74 13.73
C VAL A 573 -26.95 0.52 13.53
N PRO A 574 -25.65 0.74 13.49
CA PRO A 574 -24.75 -0.40 13.35
C PRO A 574 -24.96 -1.45 14.44
N ALA A 575 -24.56 -2.73 14.00
CA ALA A 575 -24.70 -3.84 14.96
C ALA A 575 -23.84 -3.61 16.21
N GLY A 576 -24.47 -3.76 17.38
CA GLY A 576 -23.67 -3.67 18.62
C GLY A 576 -23.56 -2.24 19.15
N ALA A 577 -24.16 -1.25 18.40
CA ALA A 577 -24.11 0.17 18.79
C ALA A 577 -25.30 0.51 19.68
N VAL A 578 -25.09 1.58 20.48
CA VAL A 578 -26.18 2.09 21.31
C VAL A 578 -26.80 3.32 20.64
N GLN A 579 -28.08 3.12 20.27
CA GLN A 579 -28.75 4.26 19.64
C GLN A 579 -29.05 5.35 20.66
N LEU A 580 -28.81 6.61 20.26
CA LEU A 580 -28.91 7.72 21.23
C LEU A 580 -30.12 8.59 20.90
N ALA A 581 -30.18 8.96 19.57
CA ALA A 581 -31.25 9.91 19.24
C ALA A 581 -31.45 9.97 17.72
N ALA A 582 -32.58 10.45 17.36
CA ALA A 582 -32.79 10.91 15.98
C ALA A 582 -32.37 12.38 15.83
N LEU A 583 -31.76 12.63 14.65
CA LEU A 583 -31.25 13.99 14.47
C LEU A 583 -31.95 14.65 13.29
N ALA A 584 -32.48 15.82 13.63
CA ALA A 584 -32.97 16.66 12.52
C ALA A 584 -31.89 17.63 12.05
N ALA A 585 -31.39 17.39 10.78
CA ALA A 585 -30.26 18.20 10.27
C ALA A 585 -30.66 18.86 8.95
N GLY A 586 -30.04 20.14 8.70
CA GLY A 586 -30.33 20.82 7.44
C GLY A 586 -31.06 22.14 7.65
N PRO A 587 -31.30 22.95 6.56
CA PRO A 587 -31.83 24.32 6.65
C PRO A 587 -33.24 24.36 7.26
N SER A 588 -34.00 23.17 7.16
CA SER A 588 -35.38 23.13 7.68
C SER A 588 -35.49 22.21 8.88
N ASN A 589 -34.31 21.65 9.36
CA ASN A 589 -34.29 20.66 10.44
C ASN A 589 -35.28 19.51 10.18
N LYS A 590 -35.49 19.21 8.94
CA LYS A 590 -36.49 18.19 8.58
C LYS A 590 -35.80 16.88 8.21
N THR A 591 -34.51 16.90 7.84
CA THR A 591 -33.80 15.65 7.55
C THR A 591 -33.43 14.91 8.83
N THR A 592 -33.80 13.59 8.81
CA THR A 592 -33.63 12.85 10.07
C THR A 592 -32.59 11.75 9.90
N HIS A 593 -31.55 11.80 10.76
CA HIS A 593 -30.52 10.76 10.88
C HIS A 593 -30.60 10.10 12.27
N LEU A 594 -29.99 8.83 12.24
CA LEU A 594 -29.85 8.18 13.56
C LEU A 594 -28.42 8.30 14.09
N MET A 595 -28.42 8.61 15.34
CA MET A 595 -27.11 8.76 15.99
C MET A 595 -26.91 7.64 17.01
N SER A 596 -25.63 7.11 16.90
CA SER A 596 -25.40 5.96 17.78
C SER A 596 -23.95 5.95 18.26
N MET A 597 -23.73 5.33 19.54
CA MET A 597 -22.38 5.12 20.07
C MET A 597 -21.86 3.73 19.69
N GLN A 598 -20.63 3.78 19.21
CA GLN A 598 -20.01 2.49 18.88
C GLN A 598 -18.91 2.13 19.89
N ALA A 599 -18.74 0.79 19.87
CA ALA A 599 -17.73 0.33 20.84
C ALA A 599 -16.34 0.85 20.47
N TYR A 600 -15.67 1.45 21.50
CA TYR A 600 -14.28 1.91 21.34
C TYR A 600 -13.50 1.67 22.62
N PHE A 601 -12.45 0.89 22.57
CA PHE A 601 -11.57 0.73 23.74
C PHE A 601 -10.15 0.44 23.28
N GLN A 602 -9.26 1.16 23.92
CA GLN A 602 -7.82 1.01 23.67
C GLN A 602 -7.06 0.87 24.98
N GLY A 603 -6.45 -0.43 25.19
CA GLY A 603 -5.66 -0.61 26.41
C GLY A 603 -4.41 0.24 26.44
N PRO A 604 -3.81 0.46 27.52
CA PRO A 604 -2.56 1.23 27.60
C PRO A 604 -1.40 0.53 26.86
N LYS A 605 -0.80 1.19 25.85
CA LYS A 605 0.31 0.62 25.06
C LYS A 605 1.65 0.85 25.76
N THR A 606 1.78 1.93 26.59
CA THR A 606 2.96 2.31 27.40
C THR A 606 2.51 3.15 28.59
N GLU A 607 3.41 3.36 29.63
CA GLU A 607 3.14 4.24 30.79
C GLU A 607 2.84 5.67 30.34
N SER A 608 3.12 6.13 29.02
CA SER A 608 2.96 7.49 28.49
C SER A 608 1.75 7.58 27.55
N SER A 609 1.03 6.50 27.34
CA SER A 609 -0.17 6.45 26.50
C SER A 609 -1.36 5.92 27.32
N PRO A 610 -2.12 6.80 27.89
CA PRO A 610 -3.09 6.54 28.97
C PRO A 610 -4.26 5.67 28.51
N GLY A 611 -4.21 5.07 27.14
CA GLY A 611 -5.32 4.25 26.67
C GLY A 611 -6.68 4.86 26.95
N PHE A 612 -7.84 4.29 26.46
CA PHE A 612 -9.25 4.65 26.65
C PHE A 612 -10.09 3.40 26.94
N ILE A 613 -10.43 3.29 28.28
CA ILE A 613 -11.19 2.06 28.60
C ILE A 613 -12.51 2.46 29.24
N ASN A 614 -13.60 2.13 28.65
CA ASN A 614 -14.94 2.17 29.25
C ASN A 614 -15.47 0.75 29.50
N PRO A 615 -15.73 0.31 30.71
CA PRO A 615 -16.07 -1.07 31.09
C PRO A 615 -17.30 -1.59 30.34
N VAL A 616 -18.15 -0.69 29.86
CA VAL A 616 -19.37 -1.12 29.17
C VAL A 616 -19.02 -1.83 27.86
N TRP A 617 -17.92 -1.27 27.21
CA TRP A 617 -17.58 -1.84 25.89
C TRP A 617 -16.73 -3.09 26.03
N VAL A 618 -16.36 -3.44 27.25
CA VAL A 618 -15.52 -4.61 27.49
C VAL A 618 -16.36 -5.74 28.08
N MET A 619 -17.57 -5.44 28.55
CA MET A 619 -18.46 -6.40 29.22
C MET A 619 -18.99 -7.42 28.22
N LYS A 620 -19.17 -8.57 28.71
CA LYS A 620 -19.85 -9.57 27.86
C LYS A 620 -21.32 -9.24 27.69
N SER A 621 -21.81 -9.66 26.41
CA SER A 621 -23.25 -9.43 26.20
C SER A 621 -23.96 -10.75 25.87
N THR A 622 -25.20 -10.86 26.22
CA THR A 622 -25.97 -12.08 25.95
C THR A 622 -27.42 -11.70 25.60
N SER A 623 -28.04 -12.55 24.75
CA SER A 623 -29.46 -12.36 24.43
C SER A 623 -30.36 -13.12 25.40
N ASP A 624 -29.75 -13.92 26.23
CA ASP A 624 -30.48 -14.66 27.27
C ASP A 624 -30.57 -13.86 28.57
N ARG A 625 -31.82 -13.34 28.88
CA ARG A 625 -31.99 -12.43 30.03
C ARG A 625 -31.60 -13.11 31.33
N ALA A 626 -31.72 -14.45 31.45
CA ALA A 626 -31.41 -15.19 32.67
C ALA A 626 -29.91 -15.22 32.94
N GLU A 627 -29.16 -15.06 31.85
CA GLU A 627 -27.69 -15.12 31.96
C GLU A 627 -27.09 -13.73 32.17
N ALA A 628 -28.02 -12.68 32.16
CA ALA A 628 -27.52 -11.30 32.23
C ALA A 628 -27.80 -10.70 33.60
N ASN A 629 -26.90 -9.78 33.93
CA ASN A 629 -27.16 -9.09 35.20
C ASN A 629 -27.07 -7.57 35.04
N MET A 630 -26.89 -7.18 33.81
CA MET A 630 -26.82 -5.75 33.49
C MET A 630 -27.78 -5.42 32.35
N GLU A 631 -28.25 -4.12 32.31
CA GLU A 631 -29.15 -3.71 31.23
C GLU A 631 -28.95 -2.23 30.91
N LEU A 632 -29.27 -1.97 29.62
CA LEU A 632 -29.30 -0.56 29.20
C LEU A 632 -30.55 0.13 29.76
N HIS A 633 -30.29 1.21 30.36
CA HIS A 633 -31.44 1.87 31.02
C HIS A 633 -31.52 3.33 30.59
N TRP A 634 -32.76 3.64 30.20
CA TRP A 634 -33.06 5.05 29.92
C TRP A 634 -33.91 5.65 31.03
N ALA A 635 -33.66 6.96 31.28
CA ALA A 635 -34.43 7.64 32.34
C ALA A 635 -35.94 7.58 32.04
N SER A 636 -36.28 7.62 30.78
CA SER A 636 -37.68 7.52 30.34
C SER A 636 -37.76 7.07 28.88
N LYS A 637 -38.97 6.52 28.48
CA LYS A 637 -39.18 6.13 27.08
C LYS A 637 -38.98 7.32 26.13
N ALA A 638 -39.33 8.45 26.59
CA ALA A 638 -39.12 9.69 25.81
C ALA A 638 -37.64 9.98 25.61
N SER A 639 -36.84 9.67 26.53
CA SER A 639 -35.39 9.89 26.42
C SER A 639 -34.76 8.90 25.43
N SER A 640 -35.33 7.75 25.30
CA SER A 640 -34.80 6.73 24.39
C SER A 640 -35.16 7.03 22.94
N ASN A 641 -36.08 7.97 22.77
CA ASN A 641 -36.46 8.37 21.40
C ASN A 641 -36.29 9.87 21.20
N GLN A 642 -35.35 10.39 21.92
CA GLN A 642 -35.17 11.84 21.88
C GLN A 642 -34.69 12.31 20.50
N LYS A 643 -35.11 13.54 20.21
CA LYS A 643 -34.72 14.17 18.95
C LYS A 643 -33.83 15.38 19.22
N LEU A 644 -32.74 15.41 18.42
CA LEU A 644 -31.78 16.50 18.67
C LEU A 644 -31.70 17.41 17.46
N THR A 645 -31.59 18.73 17.84
CA THR A 645 -31.32 19.73 16.80
C THR A 645 -30.15 20.63 17.21
N CYS A 646 -29.73 21.46 16.29
CA CYS A 646 -28.60 22.35 16.59
C CYS A 646 -28.95 23.32 17.71
N LYS A 647 -30.13 23.34 18.05
CA LYS A 647 -30.54 24.23 19.15
C LYS A 647 -30.59 23.49 20.49
N SER A 648 -30.41 22.28 20.37
CA SER A 648 -30.41 21.50 21.61
C SER A 648 -29.23 21.83 22.51
N THR A 649 -29.57 22.00 23.77
CA THR A 649 -28.49 22.40 24.70
C THR A 649 -28.19 21.27 25.68
N THR A 650 -29.17 20.32 25.73
CA THR A 650 -28.92 19.18 26.63
C THR A 650 -29.38 17.89 25.96
N MET A 651 -28.76 16.77 26.48
CA MET A 651 -29.24 15.45 26.06
C MET A 651 -29.15 14.46 27.23
N ILE A 652 -30.14 13.51 27.08
CA ILE A 652 -30.12 12.48 28.12
C ILE A 652 -29.51 11.19 27.56
N LEU A 653 -28.44 10.78 28.29
CA LEU A 653 -27.74 9.56 27.83
C LEU A 653 -28.19 8.36 28.65
N PRO A 654 -28.26 7.20 27.96
CA PRO A 654 -28.53 5.99 28.76
C PRO A 654 -27.36 5.62 29.66
N ILE A 655 -27.74 4.82 30.65
CA ILE A 655 -26.70 4.20 31.49
C ILE A 655 -26.88 2.68 31.49
N VAL A 656 -25.78 2.04 31.89
CA VAL A 656 -25.91 0.60 32.15
C VAL A 656 -25.98 0.35 33.66
N ARG A 657 -27.07 -0.41 34.01
CA ARG A 657 -27.21 -0.66 35.45
C ARG A 657 -27.51 -2.12 35.71
N ASN A 658 -27.27 -2.48 37.01
CA ASN A 658 -27.56 -3.88 37.35
C ASN A 658 -29.06 -4.08 37.64
N PHE A 659 -29.60 -5.26 37.20
CA PHE A 659 -31.02 -5.48 37.53
C PHE A 659 -31.16 -6.75 38.38
N VAL A 660 -29.95 -7.26 38.74
CA VAL A 660 -29.90 -8.33 39.75
C VAL A 660 -28.90 -7.93 40.84
N LYS A 661 -29.13 -8.47 42.05
CA LYS A 661 -28.14 -8.23 43.11
C LYS A 661 -26.79 -8.84 42.75
N LEU A 662 -25.63 -8.04 43.07
CA LEU A 662 -24.27 -8.50 42.73
C LEU A 662 -23.44 -8.69 43.99
N ASP A 663 -22.66 -9.78 43.93
CA ASP A 663 -21.65 -9.98 44.99
C ASP A 663 -20.24 -9.69 44.46
N ALA A 664 -19.35 -9.38 45.41
CA ALA A 664 -17.94 -9.15 45.01
C ALA A 664 -17.42 -10.32 44.17
N GLY A 665 -16.84 -9.96 42.96
CA GLY A 665 -16.25 -10.99 42.08
C GLY A 665 -17.19 -11.39 40.95
N ASP A 666 -18.47 -11.01 41.10
CA ASP A 666 -19.40 -11.34 40.01
C ASP A 666 -19.01 -10.65 38.70
N SER A 667 -19.14 -11.48 37.53
CA SER A 667 -18.93 -10.90 36.19
C SER A 667 -20.18 -10.15 35.72
N LEU A 668 -19.84 -8.99 35.13
CA LEU A 668 -20.97 -8.21 34.59
C LEU A 668 -21.30 -8.68 33.18
N VAL A 669 -22.57 -9.01 32.95
CA VAL A 669 -23.01 -9.47 31.63
C VAL A 669 -24.22 -8.63 31.20
N LEU A 670 -24.05 -7.99 29.96
CA LEU A 670 -25.06 -7.04 29.47
C LEU A 670 -26.13 -7.77 28.67
N TRP A 671 -27.37 -7.48 29.07
CA TRP A 671 -28.49 -8.05 28.32
C TRP A 671 -28.70 -7.25 27.03
N ARG A 672 -28.67 -7.96 25.83
CA ARG A 672 -28.91 -7.35 24.51
C ARG A 672 -29.92 -8.21 23.73
N PRO A 673 -31.11 -7.79 23.64
CA PRO A 673 -32.14 -8.60 22.99
C PRO A 673 -31.94 -8.69 21.47
N ASP A 674 -32.03 -9.94 20.81
CA ASP A 674 -31.99 -10.16 19.36
C ASP A 674 -33.16 -9.45 18.66
N MET A 675 -32.95 -8.31 18.13
CA MET A 675 -33.98 -7.49 17.48
C MET A 675 -34.44 -8.15 16.18
N ALA A 676 -33.86 -9.38 15.67
CA ALA A 676 -34.19 -10.12 14.44
C ALA A 676 -35.28 -11.16 14.72
N LYS A 677 -35.81 -11.36 15.97
CA LYS A 677 -36.80 -12.41 16.23
C LYS A 677 -38.20 -11.80 16.37
N ASN A 678 -38.46 -10.47 16.00
CA ASN A 678 -39.83 -9.94 15.98
C ASN A 678 -40.46 -10.10 14.60
N GLU A 679 -39.98 -11.12 13.67
CA GLU A 679 -40.75 -11.38 12.45
C GLU A 679 -41.76 -12.51 12.68
N GLU A 680 -43.06 -12.18 12.99
CA GLU A 680 -44.23 -13.07 12.95
C GLU A 680 -43.93 -14.36 12.20
N ILE A 681 -43.23 -15.32 12.83
CA ILE A 681 -43.11 -16.69 12.35
C ILE A 681 -44.34 -17.08 11.52
N GLU A 682 -44.25 -17.07 10.16
CA GLU A 682 -45.24 -17.62 9.22
C GLU A 682 -45.83 -18.93 9.74
N VAL A 683 -47.04 -18.94 10.16
CA VAL A 683 -47.79 -20.16 10.52
C VAL A 683 -48.05 -20.99 9.26
N LEU A 684 -47.37 -22.14 9.09
CA LEU A 684 -47.55 -23.04 7.94
C LEU A 684 -48.87 -23.80 8.06
N GLN A 685 -49.71 -23.71 6.90
CA GLN A 685 -50.94 -24.50 6.83
C GLN A 685 -50.73 -25.77 6.01
N PRO A 686 -51.34 -26.89 6.46
CA PRO A 686 -51.16 -28.15 5.73
C PRO A 686 -51.87 -28.13 4.37
N VAL A 687 -51.18 -28.74 3.35
CA VAL A 687 -51.58 -28.83 1.95
C VAL A 687 -52.76 -29.80 1.82
N SER A 688 -54.01 -29.27 1.51
CA SER A 688 -55.19 -30.07 1.13
C SER A 688 -54.95 -30.79 -0.20
N LYS A 689 -54.71 -32.13 -0.14
CA LYS A 689 -54.62 -33.09 -1.24
C LYS A 689 -55.90 -33.08 -2.08
N LYS A 690 -55.89 -32.35 -3.18
CA LYS A 690 -56.93 -32.47 -4.22
C LYS A 690 -56.92 -33.87 -4.86
N ALA A 691 -57.84 -34.74 -4.44
CA ALA A 691 -58.30 -36.02 -5.02
C ALA A 691 -58.44 -35.92 -6.54
N ARG A 692 -57.46 -36.42 -7.23
CA ARG A 692 -57.42 -36.66 -8.68
C ARG A 692 -58.55 -37.60 -9.11
N LYS A 693 -59.79 -37.12 -9.59
CA LYS A 693 -60.75 -37.74 -10.51
C LYS A 693 -60.05 -38.31 -11.75
#